data_AF-G7Y4J5-F1
#
_entry.id   AF-G7Y4J5-F1
#
_cell.length_a   1.000
_cell.length_b   1.000
_cell.length_c   1.000
_cell.angle_alpha   90.00
_cell.angle_beta   90.00
_cell.angle_gamma   90.00
#
_symmetry.space_group_name_H-M   'P 1'
#
loop_
_entity.id
_entity.type
_entity.pdbx_description
1 polymer ?
#
loop_
_entity_poly.entity_id
_entity_poly.type
_entity_poly.pdbx_seq_one_letter_code
_entity_poly.pdbx_strand_id
1 'polypeptide(L)'
;MLHQDVSGVVLWVVNENSLYGFIPLLCRRDDIVCRHILQKSELKFLRSRDIPWNFHERKEGEYTFDGMADVEHFIFTAQQQGLLVICRVGPYIGSDWSLGGLPPWLLYRDPHIKMRTSSAEFLAPVKRWFDVLLPRLKEHLYHKGGPVIMIQIENDYGSYAACDTDYMGALNALVRQHLGPEVIVSTVDVGTKNHLKCGSPFKLNLATINFGPYKGEPDDRFLELFEFQPDTPWVNSEYYTGWMDHWGYPHFQTEPKVFIDRLLDLLYYSPRISVNIYMFHGGTNFGFWNGAVDRPYSSQVSSYDYNAPLSEAGDITDFYLELRQAILTFKNTSGMEVPRNTTKIAYDTIPMFLVSHLIEHVTGGSSAMVTVSMEAVQQYSGFMLYRTEFYRDAGQPVRLKFKDVADYAYIYTTSVNLDTLVFHGAISRNDRSLVFYFKPKFNTTDLLVLVENAGYTTYNPKFYNDRKGLIGPVSADGRELLGWSFMPVCLNAESHSKCNWTLVDKITEKSISDVQKTSGQRNSGKRSWPTSGSIFAGILNIESFERLADTFVQPLNFTRGVLLVNNEVVGKYNQALGPQLRVYVPKNFLRVGANIFILIELDSLWLNETMTSVNSALKRVWYSLTKFIFLYNREASLFNLSALVTKTGSNHHASNGVPNNKTSSVYYECKRQITLRIPGYSFFFAENAISIIDDASLPNRSANAVSQRSVFRVADYPTIWMPQVSARISNLITLEIQHGMLSHAFFESSYRTAIPRYVKYLPRVELFGLNYYELFSDPGREKFVIFDHIRFLVRTLDHIMSRIGVSKSKSHI
;
A
#
# COMPACT_ATOMS: atom_id res chain seq x y z
N MET A 1 -21.60 15.29 6.24
CA MET A 1 -20.62 15.14 7.36
C MET A 1 -19.20 15.15 6.77
N LEU A 2 -18.21 14.51 7.39
CA LEU A 2 -16.87 14.28 6.81
C LEU A 2 -16.82 12.90 6.12
N HIS A 3 -16.19 12.80 4.95
CA HIS A 3 -16.10 11.57 4.17
C HIS A 3 -14.90 10.69 4.55
N GLN A 4 -14.89 10.12 5.75
CA GLN A 4 -14.20 8.82 5.95
C GLN A 4 -15.17 7.71 5.56
N ASP A 5 -15.47 7.62 4.25
CA ASP A 5 -15.93 6.37 3.66
C ASP A 5 -14.65 5.52 3.46
N VAL A 6 -14.50 4.44 4.23
CA VAL A 6 -13.75 3.23 3.82
C VAL A 6 -14.69 2.02 3.96
N SER A 7 -15.92 2.33 3.57
CA SER A 7 -17.11 1.51 3.50
C SER A 7 -17.90 2.23 2.43
N GLY A 8 -17.81 1.78 1.18
CA GLY A 8 -18.17 2.65 0.07
C GLY A 8 -19.63 3.10 0.12
N VAL A 9 -19.97 4.10 -0.69
CA VAL A 9 -21.25 3.88 -1.39
C VAL A 9 -21.04 2.59 -2.17
N VAL A 10 -21.98 1.68 -2.03
CA VAL A 10 -22.14 0.53 -2.89
C VAL A 10 -23.60 0.48 -3.31
N LEU A 11 -23.88 -0.16 -4.44
CA LEU A 11 -25.17 -0.10 -5.09
C LEU A 11 -25.62 -1.51 -5.43
N TRP A 12 -26.70 -2.00 -4.82
CA TRP A 12 -27.38 -3.19 -5.36
C TRP A 12 -28.27 -2.83 -6.54
N VAL A 13 -28.09 -3.55 -7.65
CA VAL A 13 -29.15 -3.68 -8.65
C VAL A 13 -29.90 -4.98 -8.35
N VAL A 14 -31.06 -4.85 -7.71
CA VAL A 14 -31.98 -5.96 -7.43
C VAL A 14 -32.90 -6.15 -8.63
N ASN A 15 -33.04 -7.37 -9.16
CA ASN A 15 -34.07 -7.66 -10.14
C ASN A 15 -35.43 -7.82 -9.41
N GLU A 16 -36.52 -7.22 -9.92
CA GLU A 16 -37.71 -6.91 -9.08
C GLU A 16 -38.49 -8.13 -8.56
N ASN A 17 -38.27 -9.32 -9.14
CA ASN A 17 -39.00 -10.54 -8.82
C ASN A 17 -38.39 -11.36 -7.65
N SER A 18 -37.31 -10.93 -7.00
CA SER A 18 -36.66 -11.70 -5.93
C SER A 18 -36.93 -11.24 -4.48
N LEU A 19 -37.52 -10.06 -4.24
CA LEU A 19 -37.90 -9.58 -2.91
C LEU A 19 -39.23 -8.80 -2.90
N TYR A 20 -40.34 -9.50 -2.61
CA TYR A 20 -41.67 -8.89 -2.46
C TYR A 20 -41.77 -7.99 -1.21
N GLY A 21 -42.21 -6.73 -1.38
CA GLY A 21 -42.76 -5.91 -0.29
C GLY A 21 -42.35 -4.44 -0.24
N PHE A 22 -43.25 -3.54 -0.67
CA PHE A 22 -43.49 -2.16 -0.18
C PHE A 22 -42.40 -1.05 -0.18
N ILE A 23 -42.92 0.19 -0.22
CA ILE A 23 -42.45 1.59 -0.49
C ILE A 23 -43.61 2.50 0.07
N PRO A 24 -43.52 3.77 0.58
CA PRO A 24 -42.70 4.95 0.13
C PRO A 24 -42.19 6.02 1.17
N LEU A 25 -41.28 6.93 0.72
CA LEU A 25 -41.12 8.40 1.02
C LEU A 25 -40.92 8.90 2.50
N LEU A 26 -40.28 10.05 2.84
CA LEU A 26 -39.72 11.23 2.12
C LEU A 26 -38.75 12.04 3.04
N CYS A 27 -37.68 12.69 2.54
CA CYS A 27 -36.95 13.74 3.32
C CYS A 27 -36.10 14.75 2.50
N ARG A 28 -35.38 15.65 3.20
CA ARG A 28 -34.53 16.79 2.74
C ARG A 28 -33.33 16.98 3.72
N ARG A 29 -32.28 17.80 3.49
CA ARG A 29 -32.06 18.76 2.39
C ARG A 29 -30.64 18.88 1.81
N ASP A 30 -29.54 18.82 2.60
CA ASP A 30 -28.31 19.58 2.22
C ASP A 30 -26.94 18.90 2.07
N ASP A 31 -26.82 17.57 2.12
CA ASP A 31 -25.60 16.87 1.67
C ASP A 31 -25.67 16.60 0.15
N ILE A 32 -24.57 16.70 -0.62
CA ILE A 32 -24.59 16.58 -2.10
C ILE A 32 -24.46 15.12 -2.55
N VAL A 33 -23.52 14.36 -1.96
CA VAL A 33 -23.32 12.95 -2.26
C VAL A 33 -24.54 12.14 -1.81
N CYS A 34 -25.11 12.47 -0.65
CA CYS A 34 -26.35 11.84 -0.20
C CYS A 34 -27.59 12.27 -1.01
N ARG A 35 -27.60 13.48 -1.62
CA ARG A 35 -28.74 13.96 -2.42
C ARG A 35 -28.88 13.26 -3.76
N HIS A 36 -27.78 12.93 -4.46
CA HIS A 36 -27.95 12.42 -5.82
C HIS A 36 -28.54 11.01 -5.84
N ILE A 37 -27.78 10.08 -5.26
CA ILE A 37 -27.58 8.79 -5.92
C ILE A 37 -28.89 7.98 -5.97
N LEU A 38 -29.81 8.27 -5.03
CA LEU A 38 -30.72 7.28 -4.46
C LEU A 38 -32.13 7.82 -4.12
N GLN A 39 -32.71 8.72 -4.95
CA GLN A 39 -34.14 9.10 -4.85
C GLN A 39 -34.89 9.03 -6.20
N LYS A 40 -36.19 8.72 -6.13
CA LYS A 40 -37.23 8.82 -7.19
C LYS A 40 -36.85 8.39 -8.62
N SER A 41 -36.20 7.25 -8.73
CA SER A 41 -36.70 6.18 -9.62
C SER A 41 -37.36 5.11 -8.74
N GLU A 42 -38.08 4.14 -9.29
CA GLU A 42 -38.73 3.06 -8.51
C GLU A 42 -37.74 1.95 -8.07
N LEU A 43 -36.46 2.33 -7.96
CA LEU A 43 -35.33 1.43 -7.77
C LEU A 43 -34.98 1.28 -6.29
N LYS A 44 -35.23 0.09 -5.75
CA LYS A 44 -34.75 -0.35 -4.43
C LYS A 44 -33.25 -0.64 -4.48
N PHE A 45 -32.46 0.41 -4.37
CA PHE A 45 -31.02 0.28 -4.16
C PHE A 45 -30.69 -0.04 -2.70
N LEU A 46 -29.61 -0.79 -2.48
CA LEU A 46 -29.05 -1.09 -1.15
C LEU A 46 -27.67 -0.45 -1.01
N ARG A 47 -27.42 0.20 0.14
CA ARG A 47 -26.10 0.66 0.56
C ARG A 47 -25.56 -0.28 1.64
N SER A 48 -24.50 -1.04 1.32
CA SER A 48 -23.74 -1.75 2.34
C SER A 48 -22.82 -0.79 3.10
N ARG A 49 -22.58 -1.04 4.39
CA ARG A 49 -21.58 -0.33 5.19
C ARG A 49 -20.81 -1.30 6.08
N ASP A 50 -19.50 -1.33 5.90
CA ASP A 50 -18.53 -1.86 6.87
C ASP A 50 -18.44 -0.96 8.10
N ILE A 51 -18.40 -1.59 9.28
CA ILE A 51 -18.35 -0.91 10.57
C ILE A 51 -17.00 -1.25 11.24
N PRO A 52 -15.92 -0.50 10.93
CA PRO A 52 -14.58 -0.81 11.44
C PRO A 52 -14.51 -0.67 12.96
N TRP A 53 -14.49 -1.80 13.67
CA TRP A 53 -14.48 -1.86 15.13
C TRP A 53 -13.40 -0.96 15.75
N ASN A 54 -12.19 -0.95 15.20
CA ASN A 54 -11.07 -0.13 15.68
C ASN A 54 -11.23 1.38 15.47
N PHE A 55 -12.18 1.83 14.66
CA PHE A 55 -12.55 3.24 14.55
C PHE A 55 -13.45 3.69 15.71
N HIS A 56 -14.32 2.77 16.15
CA HIS A 56 -15.31 2.97 17.21
C HIS A 56 -14.76 2.65 18.62
N GLU A 57 -13.90 1.63 18.77
CA GLU A 57 -13.24 1.25 20.02
C GLU A 57 -11.72 1.43 19.90
N ARG A 58 -11.29 2.69 19.79
CA ARG A 58 -9.87 3.07 19.58
C ARG A 58 -8.98 2.73 20.79
N LYS A 59 -9.56 2.78 21.99
CA LYS A 59 -9.03 2.24 23.25
C LYS A 59 -10.06 1.26 23.80
N GLU A 60 -9.61 0.19 24.46
CA GLU A 60 -10.52 -0.81 25.01
C GLU A 60 -11.52 -0.19 26.00
N GLY A 61 -12.81 -0.48 25.81
CA GLY A 61 -13.92 0.02 26.61
C GLY A 61 -14.32 1.48 26.32
N GLU A 62 -13.59 2.21 25.49
CA GLU A 62 -13.91 3.58 25.09
C GLU A 62 -14.56 3.60 23.69
N TYR A 63 -15.89 3.79 23.66
CA TYR A 63 -16.69 3.70 22.44
C TYR A 63 -17.10 5.08 21.89
N THR A 64 -16.81 5.33 20.60
CA THR A 64 -17.20 6.53 19.86
C THR A 64 -18.28 6.21 18.82
N PHE A 65 -19.39 6.95 18.88
CA PHE A 65 -20.53 6.84 17.95
C PHE A 65 -21.08 8.22 17.56
N ASP A 66 -20.24 9.25 17.57
CA ASP A 66 -20.57 10.63 17.21
C ASP A 66 -19.69 11.15 16.07
N GLY A 67 -20.03 12.32 15.52
CA GLY A 67 -19.23 13.04 14.54
C GLY A 67 -19.01 12.26 13.23
N MET A 68 -17.85 11.60 13.12
CA MET A 68 -17.47 10.75 12.00
C MET A 68 -17.83 9.27 12.22
N ALA A 69 -17.93 8.85 13.47
CA ALA A 69 -18.27 7.49 13.90
C ALA A 69 -19.79 7.32 14.12
N ASP A 70 -20.61 8.31 13.77
CA ASP A 70 -22.06 8.23 13.88
C ASP A 70 -22.65 7.31 12.79
N VAL A 71 -22.79 6.03 13.14
CA VAL A 71 -23.35 4.99 12.26
C VAL A 71 -24.87 5.06 12.21
N GLU A 72 -25.53 5.46 13.30
CA GLU A 72 -26.99 5.57 13.40
C GLU A 72 -27.50 6.73 12.53
N HIS A 73 -26.83 7.90 12.55
CA HIS A 73 -27.15 9.03 11.70
C HIS A 73 -26.91 8.75 10.21
N PHE A 74 -25.89 7.96 9.86
CA PHE A 74 -25.66 7.49 8.48
C PHE A 74 -26.82 6.60 8.02
N ILE A 75 -27.23 5.63 8.84
CA ILE A 75 -28.32 4.69 8.52
C ILE A 75 -29.66 5.43 8.43
N PHE A 76 -29.92 6.36 9.37
CA PHE A 76 -31.04 7.28 9.30
C PHE A 76 -31.02 8.14 8.03
N THR A 77 -29.87 8.70 7.66
CA THR A 77 -29.72 9.51 6.43
C THR A 77 -30.01 8.69 5.17
N ALA A 78 -29.62 7.41 5.15
CA ALA A 78 -29.98 6.49 4.08
C ALA A 78 -31.51 6.27 4.04
N GLN A 79 -32.14 5.97 5.18
CA GLN A 79 -33.60 5.86 5.30
C GLN A 79 -34.32 7.14 4.84
N GLN A 80 -33.76 8.33 5.14
CA GLN A 80 -34.27 9.63 4.70
C GLN A 80 -34.16 9.84 3.16
N GLN A 81 -33.28 9.11 2.48
CA GLN A 81 -33.29 9.02 1.01
C GLN A 81 -34.27 7.95 0.47
N GLY A 82 -34.83 7.10 1.33
CA GLY A 82 -35.66 5.97 0.92
C GLY A 82 -34.85 4.70 0.60
N LEU A 83 -33.62 4.62 1.12
CA LEU A 83 -32.74 3.47 0.90
C LEU A 83 -32.98 2.31 1.84
N LEU A 84 -32.57 1.15 1.34
CA LEU A 84 -32.31 -0.03 2.15
C LEU A 84 -30.80 -0.12 2.46
N VAL A 85 -30.46 -0.78 3.56
CA VAL A 85 -29.08 -0.89 4.07
C VAL A 85 -28.70 -2.34 4.34
N ILE A 86 -27.42 -2.66 4.13
CA ILE A 86 -26.76 -3.88 4.57
C ILE A 86 -25.67 -3.46 5.57
N CYS A 87 -25.64 -4.02 6.78
CA CYS A 87 -24.57 -3.70 7.74
C CYS A 87 -23.57 -4.86 7.79
N ARG A 88 -22.31 -4.60 7.47
CA ARG A 88 -21.20 -5.55 7.62
C ARG A 88 -20.56 -5.26 8.98
N VAL A 89 -20.95 -6.05 9.98
CA VAL A 89 -20.67 -5.76 11.41
C VAL A 89 -19.31 -6.27 11.89
N GLY A 90 -18.56 -6.92 11.00
CA GLY A 90 -17.24 -7.49 11.29
C GLY A 90 -17.33 -8.79 12.13
N PRO A 91 -16.43 -9.00 13.11
CA PRO A 91 -15.48 -8.03 13.67
C PRO A 91 -14.33 -7.66 12.71
N TYR A 92 -13.97 -8.55 11.78
CA TYR A 92 -13.05 -8.30 10.68
C TYR A 92 -13.84 -7.95 9.40
N ILE A 93 -13.38 -6.93 8.65
CA ILE A 93 -14.11 -6.37 7.50
C ILE A 93 -13.41 -6.48 6.13
N GLY A 94 -12.10 -6.77 6.06
CA GLY A 94 -11.41 -6.95 4.78
C GLY A 94 -10.06 -6.25 4.64
N SER A 95 -9.68 -5.95 3.38
CA SER A 95 -8.30 -5.64 2.97
C SER A 95 -7.89 -4.17 2.96
N ASP A 96 -8.82 -3.23 3.09
CA ASP A 96 -8.55 -1.83 2.67
C ASP A 96 -8.50 -0.81 3.82
N TRP A 97 -8.64 -1.31 5.05
CA TRP A 97 -8.60 -0.53 6.29
C TRP A 97 -7.67 -1.19 7.31
N SER A 98 -6.91 -0.36 8.03
CA SER A 98 -5.96 -0.72 9.08
C SER A 98 -6.39 -1.92 9.93
N LEU A 99 -5.55 -2.96 9.94
CA LEU A 99 -5.73 -4.24 10.66
C LEU A 99 -7.10 -4.92 10.39
N GLY A 100 -7.66 -4.69 9.20
CA GLY A 100 -8.93 -5.28 8.77
C GLY A 100 -10.12 -4.89 9.64
N GLY A 101 -10.05 -3.71 10.26
CA GLY A 101 -11.03 -3.21 11.24
C GLY A 101 -10.82 -3.70 12.67
N LEU A 102 -9.91 -4.65 12.93
CA LEU A 102 -9.64 -5.16 14.28
C LEU A 102 -8.82 -4.16 15.11
N PRO A 103 -9.10 -3.95 16.41
CA PRO A 103 -8.36 -2.99 17.22
C PRO A 103 -6.91 -3.40 17.51
N PRO A 104 -5.90 -2.55 17.26
CA PRO A 104 -4.52 -2.83 17.60
C PRO A 104 -4.25 -3.07 19.09
N TRP A 105 -5.11 -2.59 20.01
CA TRP A 105 -5.01 -2.90 21.44
C TRP A 105 -5.22 -4.39 21.76
N LEU A 106 -5.77 -5.19 20.84
CA LEU A 106 -5.77 -6.65 20.95
C LEU A 106 -4.32 -7.21 21.00
N LEU A 107 -3.40 -6.60 20.28
CA LEU A 107 -1.96 -6.98 20.26
C LEU A 107 -1.21 -6.52 21.52
N TYR A 108 -1.75 -5.53 22.25
CA TYR A 108 -1.29 -5.15 23.59
C TYR A 108 -1.75 -6.16 24.66
N ARG A 109 -2.98 -6.68 24.55
CA ARG A 109 -3.50 -7.72 25.45
C ARG A 109 -2.74 -9.03 25.34
N ASP A 110 -2.55 -9.53 24.13
CA ASP A 110 -1.75 -10.73 23.85
C ASP A 110 -0.98 -10.57 22.53
N PRO A 111 0.36 -10.50 22.56
CA PRO A 111 1.20 -10.38 21.37
C PRO A 111 1.23 -11.66 20.51
N HIS A 112 0.49 -12.70 20.88
CA HIS A 112 0.29 -13.97 20.17
C HIS A 112 -1.19 -14.28 19.88
N ILE A 113 -2.10 -13.31 20.05
CA ILE A 113 -3.55 -13.51 19.95
C ILE A 113 -4.00 -14.15 18.64
N LYS A 114 -4.86 -15.16 18.74
CA LYS A 114 -5.43 -15.90 17.61
C LYS A 114 -6.66 -15.18 17.06
N MET A 115 -6.44 -14.04 16.40
CA MET A 115 -7.53 -13.28 15.78
C MET A 115 -8.33 -14.14 14.79
N ARG A 116 -9.63 -13.86 14.71
CA ARG A 116 -10.62 -14.57 13.86
C ARG A 116 -10.72 -16.08 14.18
N THR A 117 -10.71 -16.41 15.48
CA THR A 117 -10.93 -17.78 16.01
C THR A 117 -11.79 -17.75 17.28
N SER A 118 -12.17 -18.93 17.76
CA SER A 118 -12.95 -19.15 18.99
C SER A 118 -12.16 -18.93 20.29
N SER A 119 -10.87 -18.55 20.22
CA SER A 119 -10.03 -18.35 21.40
C SER A 119 -10.62 -17.26 22.32
N ALA A 120 -10.67 -17.53 23.63
CA ALA A 120 -11.35 -16.67 24.60
C ALA A 120 -10.76 -15.25 24.64
N GLU A 121 -9.47 -15.14 24.36
CA GLU A 121 -8.69 -13.90 24.29
C GLU A 121 -9.17 -12.97 23.18
N PHE A 122 -9.70 -13.53 22.07
CA PHE A 122 -10.27 -12.77 20.95
C PHE A 122 -11.80 -12.68 21.02
N LEU A 123 -12.48 -13.79 21.30
CA LEU A 123 -13.93 -13.88 21.27
C LEU A 123 -14.60 -13.09 22.42
N ALA A 124 -13.97 -12.96 23.58
CA ALA A 124 -14.53 -12.14 24.67
C ALA A 124 -14.49 -10.63 24.37
N PRO A 125 -13.40 -10.05 23.80
CA PRO A 125 -13.44 -8.74 23.16
C PRO A 125 -14.52 -8.58 22.09
N VAL A 126 -14.60 -9.50 21.13
CA VAL A 126 -15.62 -9.45 20.05
C VAL A 126 -17.04 -9.44 20.63
N LYS A 127 -17.30 -10.23 21.69
CA LYS A 127 -18.59 -10.20 22.38
C LYS A 127 -18.90 -8.81 22.96
N ARG A 128 -17.95 -8.14 23.63
CA ARG A 128 -18.17 -6.78 24.18
C ARG A 128 -18.50 -5.78 23.08
N TRP A 129 -17.78 -5.83 21.96
CA TRP A 129 -18.08 -5.00 20.79
C TRP A 129 -19.50 -5.24 20.26
N PHE A 130 -19.88 -6.50 20.09
CA PHE A 130 -21.22 -6.87 19.59
C PHE A 130 -22.33 -6.54 20.59
N ASP A 131 -22.07 -6.62 21.90
CA ASP A 131 -22.98 -6.18 22.97
C ASP A 131 -23.20 -4.65 22.96
N VAL A 132 -22.34 -3.86 22.30
CA VAL A 132 -22.48 -2.40 22.15
C VAL A 132 -23.04 -2.01 20.77
N LEU A 133 -22.54 -2.63 19.70
CA LEU A 133 -22.93 -2.31 18.32
C LEU A 133 -24.35 -2.79 17.99
N LEU A 134 -24.66 -4.06 18.28
CA LEU A 134 -25.89 -4.68 17.78
C LEU A 134 -27.17 -4.04 18.37
N PRO A 135 -27.24 -3.68 19.67
CA PRO A 135 -28.40 -2.96 20.20
C PRO A 135 -28.72 -1.64 19.47
N ARG A 136 -27.70 -0.92 18.96
CA ARG A 136 -27.89 0.32 18.18
C ARG A 136 -28.53 0.05 16.81
N LEU A 137 -28.12 -1.02 16.14
CA LEU A 137 -28.69 -1.41 14.85
C LEU A 137 -30.14 -1.93 14.95
N LYS A 138 -30.60 -2.28 16.15
CA LYS A 138 -31.87 -3.00 16.37
C LYS A 138 -33.11 -2.24 15.92
N GLU A 139 -33.20 -0.93 16.18
CA GLU A 139 -34.36 -0.13 15.75
C GLU A 139 -34.26 0.34 14.30
N HIS A 140 -33.12 0.11 13.64
CA HIS A 140 -32.94 0.33 12.22
C HIS A 140 -33.28 -0.90 11.35
N LEU A 141 -33.70 -2.02 11.93
CA LEU A 141 -34.07 -3.24 11.19
C LEU A 141 -35.33 -3.04 10.33
N TYR A 142 -35.35 -3.64 9.14
CA TYR A 142 -36.44 -3.47 8.17
C TYR A 142 -37.81 -3.97 8.67
N HIS A 143 -37.82 -5.07 9.43
CA HIS A 143 -39.06 -5.57 10.06
C HIS A 143 -39.62 -4.63 11.16
N LYS A 144 -38.86 -3.61 11.59
CA LYS A 144 -39.30 -2.52 12.47
C LYS A 144 -39.61 -1.21 11.74
N GLY A 145 -39.48 -1.16 10.42
CA GLY A 145 -39.63 0.05 9.61
C GLY A 145 -38.36 0.87 9.41
N GLY A 146 -37.20 0.40 9.89
CA GLY A 146 -35.89 0.95 9.52
C GLY A 146 -35.42 0.51 8.12
N PRO A 147 -34.22 0.89 7.68
CA PRO A 147 -33.72 0.53 6.34
C PRO A 147 -32.93 -0.79 6.28
N VAL A 148 -32.46 -1.34 7.41
CA VAL A 148 -31.46 -2.43 7.43
C VAL A 148 -32.14 -3.78 7.17
N ILE A 149 -31.90 -4.37 5.98
CA ILE A 149 -32.51 -5.67 5.60
C ILE A 149 -31.63 -6.88 5.95
N MET A 150 -30.32 -6.70 6.07
CA MET A 150 -29.35 -7.80 6.14
C MET A 150 -28.12 -7.40 6.96
N ILE A 151 -27.59 -8.35 7.71
CA ILE A 151 -26.40 -8.21 8.56
C ILE A 151 -25.35 -9.23 8.10
N GLN A 152 -24.23 -8.77 7.54
CA GLN A 152 -23.11 -9.65 7.24
C GLN A 152 -22.22 -9.81 8.48
N ILE A 153 -21.90 -11.05 8.83
CA ILE A 153 -20.87 -11.40 9.83
C ILE A 153 -19.58 -11.86 9.13
N GLU A 154 -18.44 -11.45 9.69
CA GLU A 154 -17.10 -11.74 9.14
C GLU A 154 -16.90 -11.29 7.68
N ASN A 155 -15.73 -11.57 7.10
CA ASN A 155 -15.45 -11.30 5.69
C ASN A 155 -14.38 -12.24 5.12
N ASP A 156 -14.65 -12.93 4.00
CA ASP A 156 -13.72 -13.90 3.38
C ASP A 156 -13.17 -14.91 4.39
N TYR A 157 -14.02 -15.42 5.28
CA TYR A 157 -13.55 -16.32 6.34
C TYR A 157 -13.11 -17.67 5.78
N GLY A 158 -13.68 -18.10 4.65
CA GLY A 158 -13.21 -19.23 3.87
C GLY A 158 -11.80 -19.09 3.28
N SER A 159 -11.28 -17.85 3.20
CA SER A 159 -9.90 -17.55 2.77
C SER A 159 -8.90 -17.55 3.94
N TYR A 160 -9.35 -17.75 5.19
CA TYR A 160 -8.53 -17.78 6.38
C TYR A 160 -8.31 -19.21 6.89
N ALA A 161 -7.05 -19.63 7.04
CA ALA A 161 -6.68 -21.04 7.28
C ALA A 161 -7.13 -21.63 8.63
N ALA A 162 -7.78 -20.85 9.51
CA ALA A 162 -8.33 -21.37 10.76
C ALA A 162 -9.58 -22.25 10.53
N CYS A 163 -10.48 -21.88 9.62
CA CYS A 163 -11.74 -22.58 9.34
C CYS A 163 -12.54 -22.91 10.64
N ASP A 164 -12.55 -22.01 11.62
CA ASP A 164 -13.14 -22.21 12.94
C ASP A 164 -14.67 -22.07 12.88
N THR A 165 -15.38 -23.20 12.94
CA THR A 165 -16.85 -23.23 12.91
C THR A 165 -17.49 -22.72 14.20
N ASP A 166 -16.80 -22.83 15.33
CA ASP A 166 -17.33 -22.45 16.64
C ASP A 166 -17.28 -20.92 16.80
N TYR A 167 -16.24 -20.28 16.24
CA TYR A 167 -16.16 -18.84 16.04
C TYR A 167 -17.34 -18.31 15.20
N MET A 168 -17.56 -18.87 14.00
CA MET A 168 -18.68 -18.47 13.13
C MET A 168 -20.04 -18.73 13.79
N GLY A 169 -20.16 -19.80 14.58
CA GLY A 169 -21.34 -20.11 15.38
C GLY A 169 -21.61 -19.06 16.45
N ALA A 170 -20.57 -18.63 17.17
CA ALA A 170 -20.65 -17.58 18.18
C ALA A 170 -21.03 -16.22 17.59
N LEU A 171 -20.48 -15.82 16.44
CA LEU A 171 -20.87 -14.59 15.76
C LEU A 171 -22.37 -14.58 15.40
N ASN A 172 -22.86 -15.65 14.78
CA ASN A 172 -24.29 -15.81 14.46
C ASN A 172 -25.17 -15.83 15.72
N ALA A 173 -24.74 -16.50 16.79
CA ALA A 173 -25.46 -16.52 18.06
C ALA A 173 -25.60 -15.13 18.68
N LEU A 174 -24.52 -14.32 18.70
CA LEU A 174 -24.54 -12.94 19.19
C LEU A 174 -25.47 -12.05 18.35
N VAL A 175 -25.42 -12.14 17.03
CA VAL A 175 -26.30 -11.38 16.12
C VAL A 175 -27.77 -11.72 16.40
N ARG A 176 -28.13 -12.99 16.51
CA ARG A 176 -29.51 -13.43 16.75
C ARG A 176 -29.99 -13.15 18.18
N GLN A 177 -29.10 -13.19 19.17
CA GLN A 177 -29.40 -12.79 20.56
C GLN A 177 -29.82 -11.32 20.64
N HIS A 178 -29.11 -10.43 19.94
CA HIS A 178 -29.38 -8.98 20.01
C HIS A 178 -30.48 -8.52 19.06
N LEU A 179 -30.50 -9.02 17.82
CA LEU A 179 -31.36 -8.53 16.74
C LEU A 179 -32.65 -9.33 16.50
N GLY A 180 -32.76 -10.54 17.05
CA GLY A 180 -33.90 -11.45 16.86
C GLY A 180 -33.71 -12.48 15.74
N PRO A 181 -34.57 -13.49 15.63
CA PRO A 181 -34.51 -14.51 14.58
C PRO A 181 -34.87 -13.98 13.19
N GLU A 182 -35.62 -12.88 13.08
CA GLU A 182 -36.15 -12.31 11.84
C GLU A 182 -35.09 -11.63 10.95
N VAL A 183 -33.88 -11.42 11.46
CA VAL A 183 -32.80 -10.79 10.70
C VAL A 183 -32.17 -11.76 9.70
N ILE A 184 -31.97 -11.30 8.46
CA ILE A 184 -31.17 -12.03 7.47
C ILE A 184 -29.70 -11.86 7.87
N VAL A 185 -29.09 -12.94 8.34
CA VAL A 185 -27.64 -13.01 8.58
C VAL A 185 -26.98 -13.54 7.30
N SER A 186 -25.91 -12.90 6.84
CA SER A 186 -25.15 -13.33 5.66
C SER A 186 -23.65 -13.45 5.92
N THR A 187 -22.97 -14.12 5.00
CA THR A 187 -21.51 -14.34 4.96
C THR A 187 -21.06 -14.18 3.51
N VAL A 188 -19.84 -13.65 3.28
CA VAL A 188 -19.25 -13.52 1.93
C VAL A 188 -17.90 -14.24 1.86
N ASP A 189 -17.72 -15.00 0.78
CA ASP A 189 -16.52 -15.79 0.50
C ASP A 189 -16.21 -15.81 -1.01
N VAL A 190 -15.00 -16.25 -1.39
CA VAL A 190 -14.72 -16.67 -2.77
C VAL A 190 -15.66 -17.82 -3.15
N GLY A 191 -16.33 -17.73 -4.30
CA GLY A 191 -17.41 -18.65 -4.73
C GLY A 191 -17.00 -20.07 -5.13
N THR A 192 -16.23 -20.78 -4.30
CA THR A 192 -16.00 -22.24 -4.44
C THR A 192 -16.29 -22.95 -3.12
N LYS A 193 -16.70 -24.22 -3.21
CA LYS A 193 -17.13 -25.07 -2.07
C LYS A 193 -16.11 -25.13 -0.94
N ASN A 194 -14.82 -25.02 -1.23
CA ASN A 194 -13.77 -25.05 -0.21
C ASN A 194 -13.79 -23.81 0.69
N HIS A 195 -14.00 -22.62 0.13
CA HIS A 195 -14.13 -21.39 0.92
C HIS A 195 -15.50 -21.33 1.60
N LEU A 196 -16.58 -21.56 0.83
CA LEU A 196 -17.97 -21.57 1.35
C LEU A 196 -18.16 -22.54 2.53
N LYS A 197 -17.52 -23.71 2.51
CA LYS A 197 -17.56 -24.65 3.64
C LYS A 197 -17.01 -24.07 4.94
N CYS A 198 -15.99 -23.20 4.87
CA CYS A 198 -15.32 -22.63 6.04
C CYS A 198 -15.94 -21.29 6.46
N GLY A 199 -16.28 -20.40 5.52
CA GLY A 199 -16.83 -19.08 5.82
C GLY A 199 -18.36 -19.01 5.89
N SER A 200 -19.06 -19.95 5.26
CA SER A 200 -20.53 -20.05 5.28
C SER A 200 -21.05 -21.37 5.89
N PRO A 201 -20.54 -21.85 7.05
CA PRO A 201 -20.81 -23.21 7.54
C PRO A 201 -22.24 -23.49 8.04
N PHE A 202 -23.07 -22.46 8.25
CA PHE A 202 -24.43 -22.60 8.77
C PHE A 202 -25.50 -22.26 7.71
N LYS A 203 -26.26 -23.28 7.27
CA LYS A 203 -27.34 -23.15 6.25
C LYS A 203 -28.46 -22.15 6.57
N LEU A 204 -28.52 -21.66 7.81
CA LEU A 204 -29.48 -20.64 8.29
C LEU A 204 -29.01 -19.20 8.00
N ASN A 205 -27.76 -19.02 7.60
CA ASN A 205 -27.24 -17.78 7.03
C ASN A 205 -27.41 -17.82 5.51
N LEU A 206 -27.55 -16.66 4.87
CA LEU A 206 -27.45 -16.51 3.43
C LEU A 206 -25.96 -16.49 3.03
N ALA A 207 -25.50 -17.56 2.37
CA ALA A 207 -24.18 -17.58 1.76
C ALA A 207 -24.19 -16.65 0.53
N THR A 208 -23.19 -15.78 0.43
CA THR A 208 -22.96 -14.90 -0.71
C THR A 208 -21.51 -15.01 -1.17
N ILE A 209 -21.22 -14.51 -2.37
CA ILE A 209 -19.87 -14.62 -2.96
C ILE A 209 -19.34 -13.27 -3.42
N ASN A 210 -18.02 -13.14 -3.61
CA ASN A 210 -17.40 -11.97 -4.24
C ASN A 210 -16.68 -12.33 -5.55
N PHE A 211 -16.74 -11.42 -6.54
CA PHE A 211 -15.99 -11.49 -7.80
C PHE A 211 -16.13 -10.21 -8.62
N GLY A 212 -15.08 -9.79 -9.33
CA GLY A 212 -15.13 -8.69 -10.30
C GLY A 212 -15.58 -9.11 -11.70
N PRO A 213 -15.63 -8.18 -12.68
CA PRO A 213 -16.01 -8.43 -14.06
C PRO A 213 -15.30 -9.64 -14.69
N TYR A 214 -16.09 -10.62 -15.12
CA TYR A 214 -15.61 -11.91 -15.63
C TYR A 214 -15.89 -12.07 -17.14
N LYS A 215 -15.11 -12.91 -17.84
CA LYS A 215 -15.24 -13.17 -19.28
C LYS A 215 -15.58 -14.64 -19.53
N GLY A 216 -16.80 -15.02 -19.15
CA GLY A 216 -17.40 -16.34 -19.30
C GLY A 216 -18.87 -16.28 -18.86
N GLU A 217 -19.50 -17.43 -18.63
CA GLU A 217 -20.93 -17.49 -18.29
C GLU A 217 -21.17 -17.23 -16.80
N PRO A 218 -22.35 -16.70 -16.39
CA PRO A 218 -22.66 -16.47 -14.97
C PRO A 218 -22.60 -17.75 -14.11
N ASP A 219 -22.92 -18.91 -14.68
CA ASP A 219 -22.81 -20.21 -14.03
C ASP A 219 -21.37 -20.55 -13.59
N ASP A 220 -20.34 -20.08 -14.32
CA ASP A 220 -18.92 -20.28 -13.95
C ASP A 220 -18.58 -19.61 -12.60
N ARG A 221 -19.43 -18.70 -12.10
CA ARG A 221 -19.29 -18.04 -10.79
C ARG A 221 -20.32 -18.53 -9.77
N PHE A 222 -21.53 -18.87 -10.19
CA PHE A 222 -22.65 -19.19 -9.29
C PHE A 222 -22.94 -20.68 -9.10
N LEU A 223 -22.46 -21.59 -9.96
CA LEU A 223 -22.78 -23.02 -9.86
C LEU A 223 -22.41 -23.64 -8.51
N GLU A 224 -21.20 -23.38 -8.00
CA GLU A 224 -20.77 -23.91 -6.70
C GLU A 224 -21.53 -23.29 -5.52
N LEU A 225 -22.05 -22.06 -5.64
CA LEU A 225 -22.94 -21.45 -4.65
C LEU A 225 -24.34 -22.09 -4.70
N PHE A 226 -24.89 -22.31 -5.89
CA PHE A 226 -26.18 -22.98 -6.09
C PHE A 226 -26.16 -24.42 -5.56
N GLU A 227 -25.10 -25.19 -5.81
CA GLU A 227 -24.93 -26.53 -5.24
C GLU A 227 -24.74 -26.53 -3.71
N PHE A 228 -24.31 -25.41 -3.13
CA PHE A 228 -24.14 -25.23 -1.68
C PHE A 228 -25.47 -24.80 -1.00
N GLN A 229 -26.22 -23.89 -1.63
CA GLN A 229 -27.48 -23.33 -1.16
C GLN A 229 -28.42 -23.05 -2.37
N PRO A 230 -29.27 -24.01 -2.80
CA PRO A 230 -30.00 -23.93 -4.08
C PRO A 230 -31.25 -23.05 -4.06
N ASP A 231 -31.87 -22.89 -2.89
CA ASP A 231 -33.17 -22.23 -2.71
C ASP A 231 -33.07 -20.73 -2.38
N THR A 232 -31.86 -20.17 -2.38
CA THR A 232 -31.55 -18.78 -2.04
C THR A 232 -31.29 -17.88 -3.26
N PRO A 233 -31.39 -16.54 -3.13
CA PRO A 233 -30.94 -15.61 -4.16
C PRO A 233 -29.43 -15.75 -4.42
N TRP A 234 -29.00 -15.42 -5.63
CA TRP A 234 -27.62 -15.53 -6.09
C TRP A 234 -26.92 -14.19 -5.90
N VAL A 235 -26.24 -14.02 -4.78
CA VAL A 235 -25.71 -12.72 -4.35
C VAL A 235 -24.22 -12.64 -4.63
N ASN A 236 -23.83 -11.66 -5.46
CA ASN A 236 -22.48 -11.14 -5.45
C ASN A 236 -22.42 -9.94 -4.47
N SER A 237 -21.79 -10.14 -3.31
CA SER A 237 -21.64 -9.13 -2.27
C SER A 237 -20.49 -8.15 -2.50
N GLU A 238 -19.57 -8.39 -3.43
CA GLU A 238 -18.53 -7.43 -3.84
C GLU A 238 -18.17 -7.62 -5.33
N TYR A 239 -18.77 -6.79 -6.18
CA TYR A 239 -18.51 -6.74 -7.62
C TYR A 239 -17.61 -5.57 -7.96
N TYR A 240 -16.34 -5.89 -8.19
CA TYR A 240 -15.23 -4.93 -8.18
C TYR A 240 -15.23 -3.95 -9.38
N THR A 241 -15.36 -2.65 -9.09
CA THR A 241 -15.30 -1.54 -10.07
C THR A 241 -13.88 -1.22 -10.50
N GLY A 242 -12.95 -1.28 -9.57
CA GLY A 242 -11.52 -1.13 -9.78
C GLY A 242 -10.76 -1.86 -8.67
N TRP A 243 -9.75 -1.22 -8.06
CA TRP A 243 -8.95 -1.85 -7.01
C TRP A 243 -8.22 -0.83 -6.12
N MET A 244 -7.68 -1.32 -5.00
CA MET A 244 -6.84 -0.56 -4.06
C MET A 244 -5.47 -0.20 -4.66
N ASP A 245 -5.03 1.04 -4.45
CA ASP A 245 -3.70 1.53 -4.88
C ASP A 245 -2.62 1.34 -3.81
N HIS A 246 -1.38 1.10 -4.27
CA HIS A 246 -0.20 0.88 -3.42
C HIS A 246 0.97 1.77 -3.84
N TRP A 247 1.77 2.22 -2.86
CA TRP A 247 2.92 3.10 -3.16
C TRP A 247 3.95 2.41 -4.07
N GLY A 248 4.28 3.04 -5.19
CA GLY A 248 5.25 2.55 -6.19
C GLY A 248 4.66 1.68 -7.31
N TYR A 249 3.34 1.51 -7.34
CA TYR A 249 2.62 0.79 -8.39
C TYR A 249 1.84 1.76 -9.28
N PRO A 250 1.48 1.40 -10.53
CA PRO A 250 0.53 2.18 -11.31
C PRO A 250 -0.83 2.23 -10.63
N HIS A 251 -1.55 3.34 -10.79
CA HIS A 251 -2.96 3.47 -10.40
C HIS A 251 -3.79 2.39 -11.12
N PHE A 252 -4.68 1.71 -10.39
CA PHE A 252 -5.55 0.70 -10.98
C PHE A 252 -6.59 1.34 -11.91
N GLN A 253 -6.85 0.73 -13.07
CA GLN A 253 -7.84 1.23 -14.04
C GLN A 253 -8.68 0.10 -14.63
N THR A 254 -10.00 0.25 -14.57
CA THR A 254 -10.98 -0.59 -15.27
C THR A 254 -11.60 0.18 -16.42
N GLU A 255 -11.84 -0.48 -17.55
CA GLU A 255 -12.63 0.06 -18.64
C GLU A 255 -14.13 0.07 -18.27
N PRO A 256 -14.80 1.25 -18.15
CA PRO A 256 -16.19 1.34 -17.70
C PRO A 256 -17.14 0.42 -18.46
N LYS A 257 -17.01 0.40 -19.79
CA LYS A 257 -17.80 -0.47 -20.66
C LYS A 257 -17.65 -1.95 -20.32
N VAL A 258 -16.45 -2.44 -20.01
CA VAL A 258 -16.24 -3.86 -19.67
C VAL A 258 -16.90 -4.20 -18.32
N PHE A 259 -16.88 -3.29 -17.35
CA PHE A 259 -17.61 -3.47 -16.10
C PHE A 259 -19.13 -3.51 -16.34
N ILE A 260 -19.64 -2.56 -17.13
CA ILE A 260 -21.07 -2.36 -17.40
C ILE A 260 -21.66 -3.51 -18.23
N ASP A 261 -21.01 -3.91 -19.32
CA ASP A 261 -21.46 -5.03 -20.16
C ASP A 261 -21.59 -6.31 -19.31
N ARG A 262 -20.59 -6.60 -18.45
CA ARG A 262 -20.61 -7.79 -17.58
C ARG A 262 -21.56 -7.67 -16.39
N LEU A 263 -21.86 -6.45 -15.92
CA LEU A 263 -22.94 -6.24 -14.94
C LEU A 263 -24.29 -6.54 -15.58
N LEU A 264 -24.52 -6.10 -16.81
CA LEU A 264 -25.76 -6.36 -17.54
C LEU A 264 -25.93 -7.85 -17.87
N ASP A 265 -24.88 -8.55 -18.29
CA ASP A 265 -24.91 -10.00 -18.51
C ASP A 265 -25.45 -10.73 -17.27
N LEU A 266 -24.89 -10.45 -16.08
CA LEU A 266 -25.33 -11.03 -14.81
C LEU A 266 -26.80 -10.71 -14.48
N LEU A 267 -27.25 -9.47 -14.73
CA LEU A 267 -28.59 -9.01 -14.38
C LEU A 267 -29.69 -9.49 -15.33
N TYR A 268 -29.37 -9.67 -16.62
CA TYR A 268 -30.27 -10.29 -17.60
C TYR A 268 -30.35 -11.81 -17.45
N TYR A 269 -29.29 -12.47 -16.97
CA TYR A 269 -29.23 -13.94 -16.88
C TYR A 269 -30.28 -14.55 -15.96
N SER A 270 -30.52 -13.97 -14.78
CA SER A 270 -31.50 -14.50 -13.83
C SER A 270 -32.05 -13.45 -12.87
N PRO A 271 -33.38 -13.42 -12.62
CA PRO A 271 -33.97 -12.54 -11.61
C PRO A 271 -33.61 -12.93 -10.16
N ARG A 272 -32.97 -14.09 -9.95
CA ARG A 272 -32.38 -14.47 -8.66
C ARG A 272 -31.06 -13.74 -8.36
N ILE A 273 -30.40 -13.19 -9.39
CA ILE A 273 -29.11 -12.53 -9.21
C ILE A 273 -29.31 -11.16 -8.57
N SER A 274 -28.40 -10.80 -7.66
CA SER A 274 -28.25 -9.44 -7.13
C SER A 274 -26.77 -9.15 -6.91
N VAL A 275 -26.37 -7.92 -7.23
CA VAL A 275 -24.94 -7.54 -7.37
C VAL A 275 -24.65 -6.26 -6.63
N ASN A 276 -23.70 -6.29 -5.71
CA ASN A 276 -23.22 -5.16 -4.92
C ASN A 276 -22.02 -4.47 -5.58
N ILE A 277 -22.16 -3.25 -6.08
CA ILE A 277 -21.08 -2.53 -6.76
C ILE A 277 -20.03 -2.02 -5.75
N TYR A 278 -18.85 -2.64 -5.69
CA TYR A 278 -17.75 -2.32 -4.76
C TYR A 278 -16.54 -1.74 -5.51
N MET A 279 -16.08 -0.52 -5.30
CA MET A 279 -16.75 0.61 -4.65
C MET A 279 -17.53 1.44 -5.68
N PHE A 280 -18.70 1.94 -5.30
CA PHE A 280 -19.43 2.96 -6.07
C PHE A 280 -18.92 4.38 -5.77
N HIS A 281 -18.52 4.62 -4.52
CA HIS A 281 -17.68 5.73 -4.05
C HIS A 281 -16.64 5.13 -3.10
N GLY A 282 -15.36 5.31 -3.39
CA GLY A 282 -14.28 4.80 -2.54
C GLY A 282 -13.96 5.76 -1.39
N GLY A 283 -13.41 6.94 -1.69
CA GLY A 283 -13.12 8.01 -0.71
C GLY A 283 -11.62 8.15 -0.39
N THR A 284 -11.29 8.31 0.90
CA THR A 284 -9.92 8.58 1.38
C THR A 284 -9.61 7.83 2.67
N ASN A 285 -8.49 7.10 2.67
CA ASN A 285 -7.80 6.59 3.85
C ASN A 285 -7.08 7.74 4.60
N PHE A 286 -7.87 8.56 5.30
CA PHE A 286 -7.38 9.69 6.09
C PHE A 286 -6.45 9.24 7.23
N GLY A 287 -5.51 10.12 7.63
CA GLY A 287 -4.63 9.92 8.77
C GLY A 287 -3.71 8.70 8.64
N PHE A 288 -3.95 7.68 9.48
CA PHE A 288 -3.20 6.42 9.53
C PHE A 288 -4.10 5.19 9.33
N TRP A 289 -5.30 5.36 8.78
CA TRP A 289 -6.28 4.28 8.63
C TRP A 289 -6.06 3.38 7.41
N ASN A 290 -5.11 3.71 6.53
CA ASN A 290 -4.77 2.86 5.38
C ASN A 290 -4.33 1.45 5.78
N GLY A 291 -4.62 0.48 4.91
CA GLY A 291 -4.11 -0.87 5.01
C GLY A 291 -2.72 -1.09 4.40
N ALA A 292 -2.30 -2.35 4.39
CA ALA A 292 -1.08 -2.84 3.75
C ALA A 292 -1.20 -4.35 3.42
N VAL A 293 -0.42 -4.80 2.44
CA VAL A 293 -0.22 -6.23 2.13
C VAL A 293 1.22 -6.64 2.45
N ASP A 294 1.46 -7.91 2.81
CA ASP A 294 2.73 -8.35 3.44
C ASP A 294 3.65 -9.21 2.52
N ARG A 295 3.46 -9.19 1.19
CA ARG A 295 4.21 -10.09 0.26
C ARG A 295 4.59 -9.45 -1.09
N PRO A 296 5.67 -8.64 -1.16
CA PRO A 296 6.43 -8.07 -0.04
C PRO A 296 5.60 -7.00 0.70
N TYR A 297 6.09 -6.49 1.83
CA TYR A 297 5.36 -5.42 2.52
C TYR A 297 5.18 -4.20 1.61
N SER A 298 3.92 -3.81 1.40
CA SER A 298 3.51 -2.63 0.65
C SER A 298 2.32 -1.97 1.33
N SER A 299 2.48 -0.69 1.67
CA SER A 299 1.40 0.16 2.20
C SER A 299 0.49 0.61 1.06
N GLN A 300 -0.82 0.60 1.32
CA GLN A 300 -1.79 1.29 0.47
C GLN A 300 -1.54 2.81 0.51
N VAL A 301 -2.06 3.53 -0.48
CA VAL A 301 -2.01 5.00 -0.53
C VAL A 301 -3.12 5.63 0.34
N SER A 302 -3.06 6.94 0.57
CA SER A 302 -4.12 7.64 1.34
C SER A 302 -5.35 7.93 0.49
N SER A 303 -5.22 8.11 -0.82
CA SER A 303 -6.37 8.10 -1.73
C SER A 303 -6.99 6.71 -1.75
N TYR A 304 -8.32 6.64 -1.72
CA TYR A 304 -9.06 5.41 -1.91
C TYR A 304 -10.10 5.61 -3.04
N ASP A 305 -9.73 6.39 -4.07
CA ASP A 305 -10.54 6.64 -5.27
C ASP A 305 -11.04 5.35 -5.95
N TYR A 306 -10.21 4.30 -5.91
CA TYR A 306 -10.52 2.94 -6.39
C TYR A 306 -10.79 2.83 -7.91
N ASN A 307 -10.69 3.91 -8.69
CA ASN A 307 -11.29 4.01 -10.04
C ASN A 307 -12.80 3.66 -9.98
N ALA A 308 -13.46 4.17 -8.94
CA ALA A 308 -14.90 4.01 -8.72
C ALA A 308 -15.74 4.94 -9.64
N PRO A 309 -17.04 4.66 -9.82
CA PRO A 309 -17.98 5.57 -10.48
C PRO A 309 -17.96 7.00 -9.92
N LEU A 310 -17.88 7.17 -8.59
CA LEU A 310 -17.64 8.47 -7.96
C LEU A 310 -16.20 8.54 -7.45
N SER A 311 -15.49 9.62 -7.78
CA SER A 311 -14.07 9.81 -7.40
C SER A 311 -13.88 9.97 -5.88
N GLU A 312 -12.62 9.99 -5.43
CA GLU A 312 -12.22 10.30 -4.03
C GLU A 312 -12.94 11.52 -3.41
N ALA A 313 -13.28 12.53 -4.21
CA ALA A 313 -13.97 13.74 -3.75
C ALA A 313 -15.49 13.76 -4.04
N GLY A 314 -16.09 12.60 -4.32
CA GLY A 314 -17.50 12.44 -4.64
C GLY A 314 -17.93 13.03 -5.99
N ASP A 315 -16.99 13.27 -6.90
CA ASP A 315 -17.29 13.88 -8.20
C ASP A 315 -17.85 12.85 -9.19
N ILE A 316 -18.83 13.30 -9.98
CA ILE A 316 -19.42 12.54 -11.09
C ILE A 316 -18.35 12.33 -12.18
N THR A 317 -18.14 11.07 -12.56
CA THR A 317 -17.26 10.66 -13.68
C THR A 317 -18.07 10.18 -14.88
N ASP A 318 -17.41 9.99 -16.02
CA ASP A 318 -18.01 9.33 -17.20
C ASP A 318 -18.48 7.90 -16.87
N PHE A 319 -17.75 7.17 -16.02
CA PHE A 319 -18.14 5.83 -15.55
C PHE A 319 -19.46 5.89 -14.76
N TYR A 320 -19.68 6.90 -13.90
CA TYR A 320 -20.98 7.10 -13.26
C TYR A 320 -22.09 7.33 -14.29
N LEU A 321 -21.85 8.17 -15.28
CA LEU A 321 -22.87 8.53 -16.29
C LEU A 321 -23.25 7.33 -17.17
N GLU A 322 -22.27 6.55 -17.64
CA GLU A 322 -22.50 5.32 -18.40
C GLU A 322 -23.22 4.27 -17.54
N LEU A 323 -22.74 4.01 -16.31
CA LEU A 323 -23.32 3.02 -15.40
C LEU A 323 -24.77 3.37 -15.02
N ARG A 324 -25.02 4.64 -14.68
CA ARG A 324 -26.37 5.16 -14.41
C ARG A 324 -27.27 4.96 -15.62
N GLN A 325 -26.81 5.29 -16.83
CA GLN A 325 -27.63 5.12 -18.02
C GLN A 325 -27.91 3.65 -18.34
N ALA A 326 -26.94 2.76 -18.16
CA ALA A 326 -27.12 1.32 -18.33
C ALA A 326 -28.17 0.74 -17.36
N ILE A 327 -28.09 1.10 -16.07
CA ILE A 327 -29.04 0.66 -15.05
C ILE A 327 -30.46 1.19 -15.33
N LEU A 328 -30.59 2.47 -15.71
CA LEU A 328 -31.90 3.06 -16.06
C LEU A 328 -32.53 2.39 -17.29
N THR A 329 -31.73 2.07 -18.30
CA THR A 329 -32.18 1.33 -19.49
C THR A 329 -32.60 -0.11 -19.13
N PHE A 330 -31.78 -0.84 -18.37
CA PHE A 330 -32.10 -2.19 -17.88
C PHE A 330 -33.42 -2.22 -17.08
N LYS A 331 -33.68 -1.14 -16.34
CA LYS A 331 -34.88 -0.98 -15.51
C LYS A 331 -36.07 -0.31 -16.21
N ASN A 332 -35.95 0.07 -17.49
CA ASN A 332 -36.99 0.78 -18.23
C ASN A 332 -37.57 1.99 -17.46
N THR A 333 -36.71 2.75 -16.78
CA THR A 333 -37.12 3.84 -15.87
C THR A 333 -36.32 5.12 -16.11
N SER A 334 -36.87 6.27 -15.73
CA SER A 334 -36.20 7.57 -15.86
C SER A 334 -35.46 7.93 -14.56
N GLY A 335 -34.28 8.54 -14.71
CA GLY A 335 -33.46 8.99 -13.58
C GLY A 335 -33.53 10.50 -13.37
N MET A 336 -33.42 10.94 -12.11
CA MET A 336 -33.38 12.36 -11.74
C MET A 336 -32.16 13.10 -12.32
N GLU A 337 -32.24 14.44 -12.30
CA GLU A 337 -31.11 15.35 -12.59
C GLU A 337 -29.87 14.97 -11.75
N VAL A 338 -28.69 15.13 -12.36
CA VAL A 338 -27.39 14.88 -11.73
C VAL A 338 -26.95 16.15 -10.97
N PRO A 339 -26.82 16.14 -9.63
CA PRO A 339 -26.30 17.25 -8.86
C PRO A 339 -24.87 17.61 -9.25
N ARG A 340 -24.51 18.86 -8.96
CA ARG A 340 -23.21 19.43 -9.32
C ARG A 340 -22.14 18.92 -8.36
N ASN A 341 -21.02 18.48 -8.94
CA ASN A 341 -19.74 18.22 -8.29
C ASN A 341 -19.40 19.32 -7.27
N THR A 342 -18.74 18.97 -6.16
CA THR A 342 -18.41 19.97 -5.14
C THR A 342 -17.36 20.95 -5.69
N THR A 343 -17.54 22.24 -5.38
CA THR A 343 -16.59 23.28 -5.79
C THR A 343 -15.19 22.95 -5.29
N LYS A 344 -14.24 22.84 -6.22
CA LYS A 344 -12.81 22.71 -5.93
C LYS A 344 -12.14 24.07 -6.11
N ILE A 345 -11.28 24.50 -5.19
CA ILE A 345 -10.46 25.72 -5.35
C ILE A 345 -8.98 25.36 -5.36
N ALA A 346 -8.27 25.87 -6.38
CA ALA A 346 -6.82 26.02 -6.33
C ALA A 346 -6.52 27.27 -5.49
N TYR A 347 -6.01 27.05 -4.28
CA TYR A 347 -5.48 28.11 -3.41
C TYR A 347 -4.03 28.45 -3.78
N ASP A 348 -3.54 29.58 -3.29
CA ASP A 348 -2.16 30.03 -3.54
C ASP A 348 -1.11 29.09 -2.94
N THR A 349 0.11 29.13 -3.51
CA THR A 349 1.23 28.30 -3.05
C THR A 349 1.65 28.71 -1.64
N ILE A 350 1.43 27.83 -0.67
CA ILE A 350 1.77 28.06 0.74
C ILE A 350 3.30 27.96 0.92
N PRO A 351 4.00 29.02 1.39
CA PRO A 351 5.41 28.93 1.73
C PRO A 351 5.58 28.13 3.03
N MET A 352 6.43 27.10 2.97
CA MET A 352 6.66 26.15 4.08
C MET A 352 8.02 26.42 4.74
N PHE A 353 8.03 26.63 6.05
CA PHE A 353 9.21 26.97 6.84
C PHE A 353 9.56 25.85 7.82
N LEU A 354 10.85 25.50 7.94
CA LEU A 354 11.33 24.53 8.94
C LEU A 354 11.11 25.08 10.36
N VAL A 355 10.28 24.41 11.16
CA VAL A 355 9.91 24.84 12.52
C VAL A 355 10.40 23.91 13.63
N SER A 356 10.51 22.60 13.38
CA SER A 356 10.94 21.62 14.41
C SER A 356 11.31 20.26 13.76
N HIS A 357 11.48 19.22 14.57
CA HIS A 357 11.81 17.85 14.17
C HIS A 357 11.02 16.87 15.06
N LEU A 358 10.59 15.72 14.54
CA LEU A 358 9.71 14.77 15.25
C LEU A 358 10.24 14.35 16.63
N ILE A 359 11.55 14.29 16.82
CA ILE A 359 12.14 13.90 18.12
C ILE A 359 11.91 14.94 19.23
N GLU A 360 11.52 16.18 18.90
CA GLU A 360 11.15 17.20 19.90
C GLU A 360 9.71 17.04 20.41
N HIS A 361 8.86 16.24 19.74
CA HIS A 361 7.42 16.14 20.02
C HIS A 361 7.05 14.81 20.69
N VAL A 362 7.95 14.30 21.54
CA VAL A 362 7.76 13.04 22.28
C VAL A 362 7.20 13.25 23.69
N THR A 363 6.49 12.25 24.20
CA THR A 363 6.02 12.21 25.61
C THR A 363 6.93 11.39 26.52
N GLY A 364 6.71 11.49 27.83
CA GLY A 364 7.44 10.74 28.85
C GLY A 364 7.39 9.23 28.59
N GLY A 365 8.55 8.67 28.26
CA GLY A 365 8.68 7.30 27.78
C GLY A 365 8.56 6.22 28.85
N SER A 366 8.74 4.97 28.39
CA SER A 366 8.96 3.78 29.22
C SER A 366 10.34 3.20 28.87
N SER A 367 10.96 2.41 29.74
CA SER A 367 12.28 1.80 29.48
C SER A 367 12.31 0.31 29.80
N ALA A 368 13.08 -0.46 29.04
CA ALA A 368 13.30 -1.90 29.26
C ALA A 368 14.66 -2.36 28.72
N MET A 369 15.15 -3.51 29.20
CA MET A 369 16.45 -4.04 28.75
C MET A 369 16.48 -4.37 27.25
N VAL A 370 15.36 -4.82 26.68
CA VAL A 370 15.21 -5.20 25.26
C VAL A 370 14.13 -4.35 24.58
N THR A 371 14.19 -4.27 23.25
CA THR A 371 13.16 -3.60 22.41
C THR A 371 11.76 -4.19 22.58
N VAL A 372 10.74 -3.34 22.64
CA VAL A 372 9.32 -3.73 22.65
C VAL A 372 8.60 -3.22 21.39
N SER A 373 7.41 -3.78 21.07
CA SER A 373 6.58 -3.27 19.98
C SER A 373 5.87 -1.97 20.37
N MET A 374 5.33 -1.24 19.39
CA MET A 374 4.61 0.02 19.63
C MET A 374 3.33 -0.22 20.47
N GLU A 375 2.64 -1.34 20.24
CA GLU A 375 1.43 -1.69 21.00
C GLU A 375 1.75 -2.00 22.46
N ALA A 376 2.93 -2.56 22.77
CA ALA A 376 3.36 -2.85 24.14
C ALA A 376 3.50 -1.59 25.02
N VAL A 377 3.58 -0.40 24.41
CA VAL A 377 3.50 0.90 25.11
C VAL A 377 2.29 1.73 24.67
N GLN A 378 1.27 1.08 24.08
CA GLN A 378 -0.02 1.65 23.66
C GLN A 378 0.06 2.69 22.53
N GLN A 379 1.14 2.69 21.73
CA GLN A 379 1.24 3.46 20.51
C GLN A 379 0.68 2.65 19.33
N TYR A 380 -0.47 3.05 18.79
CA TYR A 380 -1.15 2.29 17.72
C TYR A 380 -1.04 2.90 16.33
N SER A 381 -0.57 4.13 16.18
CA SER A 381 -0.45 4.82 14.88
C SER A 381 0.76 5.75 14.85
N GLY A 382 1.00 6.42 13.70
CA GLY A 382 2.06 7.42 13.60
C GLY A 382 3.47 6.88 13.87
N PHE A 383 4.15 7.46 14.84
CA PHE A 383 5.58 7.25 15.07
C PHE A 383 5.92 6.96 16.53
N MET A 384 7.03 6.26 16.76
CA MET A 384 7.62 6.06 18.09
C MET A 384 9.14 6.19 18.05
N LEU A 385 9.71 6.89 19.03
CA LEU A 385 11.16 7.06 19.16
C LEU A 385 11.75 6.04 20.12
N TYR A 386 12.69 5.23 19.63
CA TYR A 386 13.52 4.36 20.43
C TYR A 386 14.87 5.05 20.69
N ARG A 387 15.38 5.00 21.93
CA ARG A 387 16.69 5.51 22.35
C ARG A 387 17.46 4.44 23.10
N THR A 388 18.76 4.32 22.85
CA THR A 388 19.70 3.51 23.65
C THR A 388 21.05 4.21 23.68
N GLU A 389 21.80 4.04 24.78
CA GLU A 389 23.21 4.47 24.82
C GLU A 389 24.01 3.71 23.75
N PHE A 390 24.92 4.41 23.06
CA PHE A 390 25.70 3.84 21.97
C PHE A 390 27.08 4.50 21.82
N TYR A 391 28.11 3.84 22.33
CA TYR A 391 29.50 4.29 22.23
C TYR A 391 30.21 3.72 20.98
N ARG A 392 30.78 4.59 20.15
CA ARG A 392 31.70 4.26 19.05
C ARG A 392 32.71 5.39 18.83
N ASP A 393 33.88 5.03 18.31
CA ASP A 393 34.92 5.98 17.91
C ASP A 393 34.63 6.61 16.54
N ALA A 394 35.06 7.86 16.36
CA ALA A 394 34.92 8.61 15.12
C ALA A 394 35.59 7.90 13.93
N GLY A 395 34.88 7.84 12.80
CA GLY A 395 35.35 7.23 11.55
C GLY A 395 35.16 5.71 11.44
N GLN A 396 34.80 5.02 12.53
CA GLN A 396 34.53 3.58 12.46
C GLN A 396 33.24 3.27 11.69
N PRO A 397 33.21 2.20 10.86
CA PRO A 397 31.97 1.69 10.31
C PRO A 397 31.15 1.01 11.41
N VAL A 398 29.84 1.21 11.39
CA VAL A 398 28.85 0.57 12.27
C VAL A 398 27.91 -0.23 11.40
N ARG A 399 27.81 -1.53 11.66
CA ARG A 399 26.80 -2.42 11.09
C ARG A 399 25.68 -2.65 12.10
N LEU A 400 24.61 -1.87 11.96
CA LEU A 400 23.40 -2.01 12.75
C LEU A 400 22.48 -3.05 12.10
N LYS A 401 22.28 -4.19 12.74
CA LYS A 401 21.42 -5.29 12.29
C LYS A 401 20.19 -5.41 13.19
N PHE A 402 19.03 -5.47 12.57
CA PHE A 402 17.73 -5.63 13.22
C PHE A 402 17.25 -7.06 13.04
N LYS A 403 16.49 -7.60 14.00
CA LYS A 403 15.74 -8.84 13.78
C LYS A 403 14.62 -8.61 12.76
N ASP A 404 13.70 -7.71 13.08
CA ASP A 404 12.54 -7.32 12.27
C ASP A 404 12.18 -5.84 12.57
N VAL A 405 11.67 -5.11 11.57
CA VAL A 405 11.23 -3.71 11.66
C VAL A 405 9.83 -3.61 11.04
N ALA A 406 8.94 -2.87 11.69
CA ALA A 406 7.55 -2.72 11.29
C ALA A 406 7.10 -1.24 11.43
N ASP A 407 7.21 -0.38 10.41
CA ASP A 407 7.47 -0.70 9.00
C ASP A 407 8.59 0.11 8.33
N TYR A 408 8.93 1.30 8.85
CA TYR A 408 10.13 2.03 8.44
C TYR A 408 10.86 2.58 9.67
N ALA A 409 12.19 2.48 9.68
CA ALA A 409 13.03 2.98 10.77
C ALA A 409 14.08 3.97 10.24
N TYR A 410 14.18 5.13 10.90
CA TYR A 410 15.10 6.22 10.60
C TYR A 410 16.17 6.29 11.70
N ILE A 411 17.43 6.12 11.31
CA ILE A 411 18.55 5.95 12.24
C ILE A 411 19.29 7.27 12.38
N TYR A 412 19.47 7.71 13.64
CA TYR A 412 20.26 8.89 13.99
C TYR A 412 21.22 8.58 15.16
N THR A 413 22.30 9.35 15.27
CA THR A 413 23.07 9.46 16.52
C THR A 413 23.04 10.88 17.04
N THR A 414 23.01 11.05 18.36
CA THR A 414 22.87 12.35 19.00
C THR A 414 23.71 12.47 20.27
N SER A 415 24.06 13.69 20.68
CA SER A 415 24.62 13.92 22.02
C SER A 415 23.55 13.75 23.10
N VAL A 416 23.94 13.50 24.35
CA VAL A 416 23.02 13.20 25.46
C VAL A 416 21.93 14.28 25.66
N ASN A 417 22.27 15.54 25.37
CA ASN A 417 21.41 16.74 25.46
C ASN A 417 20.64 17.07 24.15
N LEU A 418 20.75 16.21 23.13
CA LEU A 418 20.21 16.39 21.77
C LEU A 418 20.84 17.53 20.93
N ASP A 419 21.93 18.15 21.39
CA ASP A 419 22.52 19.35 20.78
C ASP A 419 23.02 19.16 19.34
N THR A 420 23.31 17.92 18.98
CA THR A 420 23.67 17.52 17.61
C THR A 420 22.82 16.31 17.22
N LEU A 421 22.24 16.32 16.02
CA LEU A 421 21.50 15.19 15.47
C LEU A 421 22.06 14.83 14.10
N VAL A 422 22.60 13.61 13.97
CA VAL A 422 23.21 13.12 12.73
C VAL A 422 22.38 11.95 12.21
N PHE A 423 21.71 12.15 11.08
CA PHE A 423 21.01 11.08 10.35
C PHE A 423 22.01 10.20 9.59
N HIS A 424 21.79 8.88 9.62
CA HIS A 424 22.66 7.87 9.00
C HIS A 424 21.98 7.07 7.89
N GLY A 425 20.66 7.13 7.79
CA GLY A 425 19.88 6.42 6.78
C GLY A 425 18.56 5.89 7.32
N ALA A 426 17.72 5.40 6.42
CA ALA A 426 16.47 4.72 6.72
C ALA A 426 16.51 3.26 6.23
N ILE A 427 15.70 2.40 6.85
CA ILE A 427 15.47 1.02 6.41
C ILE A 427 13.96 0.69 6.43
N SER A 428 13.53 -0.21 5.55
CA SER A 428 12.15 -0.70 5.49
C SER A 428 11.99 -2.06 6.20
N ARG A 429 10.73 -2.47 6.37
CA ARG A 429 10.31 -3.82 6.79
C ARG A 429 10.90 -4.96 5.98
N ASN A 430 11.31 -4.71 4.74
CA ASN A 430 11.95 -5.70 3.87
C ASN A 430 13.48 -5.78 4.07
N ASP A 431 14.09 -4.82 4.78
CA ASP A 431 15.52 -4.75 5.07
C ASP A 431 15.88 -5.37 6.44
N ARG A 432 17.16 -5.70 6.66
CA ARG A 432 17.64 -6.32 7.92
C ARG A 432 18.92 -5.74 8.52
N SER A 433 19.63 -4.85 7.81
CA SER A 433 20.76 -4.12 8.39
C SER A 433 21.10 -2.84 7.63
N LEU A 434 21.48 -1.80 8.36
CA LEU A 434 22.11 -0.58 7.84
C LEU A 434 23.63 -0.63 8.13
N VAL A 435 24.44 -0.08 7.23
CA VAL A 435 25.87 0.20 7.48
C VAL A 435 26.09 1.68 7.29
N PHE A 436 26.69 2.34 8.29
CA PHE A 436 27.03 3.76 8.25
C PHE A 436 28.37 4.01 8.92
N TYR A 437 28.98 5.18 8.67
CA TYR A 437 30.22 5.59 9.33
C TYR A 437 29.90 6.57 10.47
N PHE A 438 30.49 6.34 11.64
CA PHE A 438 30.25 7.18 12.81
C PHE A 438 30.99 8.52 12.66
N LYS A 439 30.30 9.54 12.13
CA LYS A 439 30.88 10.83 11.75
C LYS A 439 31.45 11.71 12.89
N PRO A 440 30.86 11.78 14.11
CA PRO A 440 31.27 12.79 15.09
C PRO A 440 32.35 12.33 16.08
N LYS A 441 33.11 13.29 16.62
CA LYS A 441 33.96 13.12 17.81
C LYS A 441 33.18 13.52 19.08
N PHE A 442 32.28 12.66 19.55
CA PHE A 442 31.60 12.84 20.84
C PHE A 442 31.93 11.68 21.79
N ASN A 443 32.24 11.98 23.04
CA ASN A 443 32.67 10.96 24.03
C ASN A 443 31.54 10.03 24.48
N THR A 444 30.28 10.43 24.28
CA THR A 444 29.09 9.59 24.40
C THR A 444 28.08 10.02 23.34
N THR A 445 27.35 9.06 22.78
CA THR A 445 26.16 9.32 21.96
C THR A 445 25.05 8.37 22.30
N ASP A 446 23.82 8.83 22.10
CA ASP A 446 22.67 7.95 21.99
C ASP A 446 22.48 7.54 20.52
N LEU A 447 22.10 6.28 20.31
CA LEU A 447 21.47 5.83 19.08
C LEU A 447 19.97 6.11 19.21
N LEU A 448 19.44 6.90 18.27
CA LEU A 448 18.01 7.10 18.10
C LEU A 448 17.53 6.29 16.89
N VAL A 449 16.42 5.58 17.06
CA VAL A 449 15.69 4.92 15.97
C VAL A 449 14.24 5.38 16.04
N LEU A 450 13.86 6.30 15.16
CA LEU A 450 12.48 6.70 14.97
C LEU A 450 11.80 5.65 14.09
N VAL A 451 10.68 5.08 14.51
CA VAL A 451 9.94 4.06 13.74
C VAL A 451 8.56 4.60 13.36
N GLU A 452 8.15 4.32 12.13
CA GLU A 452 6.85 4.66 11.54
C GLU A 452 5.99 3.39 11.39
N ASN A 453 4.73 3.45 11.87
CA ASN A 453 3.68 2.53 11.45
C ASN A 453 3.13 3.01 10.09
N ALA A 454 3.49 2.31 9.01
CA ALA A 454 3.06 2.69 7.66
C ALA A 454 1.64 2.19 7.33
N GLY A 455 1.05 1.32 8.16
CA GLY A 455 -0.28 0.75 7.99
C GLY A 455 -0.27 -0.70 8.46
N TYR A 456 -1.25 -1.13 9.25
CA TYR A 456 -1.36 -2.53 9.64
C TYR A 456 -1.74 -3.40 8.45
N THR A 457 -1.11 -4.57 8.32
CA THR A 457 -1.43 -5.52 7.26
C THR A 457 -2.85 -6.03 7.42
N THR A 458 -3.59 -6.02 6.32
CA THR A 458 -5.04 -6.16 6.33
C THR A 458 -5.52 -7.53 5.91
N TYR A 459 -4.73 -8.26 5.13
CA TYR A 459 -5.01 -9.62 4.71
C TYR A 459 -3.79 -10.53 4.93
N ASN A 460 -3.99 -11.58 5.73
CA ASN A 460 -3.02 -12.67 5.87
C ASN A 460 -3.78 -14.00 6.01
N PRO A 461 -3.65 -14.94 5.05
CA PRO A 461 -4.44 -16.17 5.03
C PRO A 461 -4.00 -17.21 6.07
N LYS A 462 -2.92 -16.97 6.84
CA LYS A 462 -2.40 -17.94 7.83
C LYS A 462 -2.57 -17.51 9.28
N PHE A 463 -1.97 -16.37 9.66
CA PHE A 463 -1.99 -15.86 11.03
C PHE A 463 -1.97 -14.33 11.00
N TYR A 464 -2.81 -13.73 11.83
CA TYR A 464 -3.13 -12.31 11.76
C TYR A 464 -2.62 -11.57 13.01
N ASN A 465 -1.38 -11.10 12.97
CA ASN A 465 -0.64 -10.56 14.12
C ASN A 465 0.49 -9.64 13.63
N ASP A 466 0.16 -8.38 13.36
CA ASP A 466 1.04 -7.44 12.66
C ASP A 466 1.61 -6.34 13.55
N ARG A 467 2.34 -6.73 14.61
CA ARG A 467 2.91 -5.77 15.58
C ARG A 467 3.95 -4.82 14.97
N LYS A 468 3.89 -3.56 15.40
CA LYS A 468 4.69 -2.43 14.88
C LYS A 468 5.88 -2.08 15.77
N GLY A 469 6.85 -1.35 15.25
CA GLY A 469 8.07 -0.96 15.96
C GLY A 469 9.29 -1.83 15.64
N LEU A 470 10.17 -1.98 16.61
CA LEU A 470 11.36 -2.87 16.56
C LEU A 470 11.00 -4.23 17.17
N ILE A 471 10.82 -5.25 16.32
CA ILE A 471 10.27 -6.54 16.74
C ILE A 471 11.41 -7.51 17.10
N GLY A 472 11.96 -7.29 18.30
CA GLY A 472 13.07 -8.08 18.84
C GLY A 472 14.45 -7.50 18.52
N PRO A 473 15.53 -8.24 18.85
CA PRO A 473 16.84 -7.67 19.13
C PRO A 473 17.43 -6.87 17.98
N VAL A 474 18.08 -5.77 18.37
CA VAL A 474 18.88 -4.91 17.51
C VAL A 474 20.33 -5.00 17.98
N SER A 475 21.26 -5.13 17.04
CA SER A 475 22.67 -5.38 17.33
C SER A 475 23.58 -4.48 16.50
N ALA A 476 24.65 -3.98 17.10
CA ALA A 476 25.70 -3.26 16.41
C ALA A 476 26.97 -4.11 16.40
N ASP A 477 27.51 -4.38 15.20
CA ASP A 477 28.76 -5.11 15.00
C ASP A 477 28.76 -6.52 15.65
N GLY A 478 27.58 -7.15 15.68
CA GLY A 478 27.36 -8.48 16.27
C GLY A 478 27.07 -8.50 17.77
N ARG A 479 27.10 -7.35 18.46
CA ARG A 479 26.70 -7.23 19.88
C ARG A 479 25.29 -6.66 19.99
N GLU A 480 24.43 -7.29 20.79
CA GLU A 480 23.09 -6.78 21.06
C GLU A 480 23.14 -5.45 21.81
N LEU A 481 22.24 -4.53 21.48
CA LEU A 481 22.06 -3.24 22.15
C LEU A 481 20.95 -3.40 23.19
N LEU A 482 21.23 -2.95 24.43
CA LEU A 482 20.38 -3.13 25.60
C LEU A 482 20.23 -1.82 26.37
N GLY A 483 19.17 -1.69 27.16
CA GLY A 483 18.88 -0.47 27.93
C GLY A 483 18.07 0.55 27.12
N TRP A 484 17.02 0.09 26.46
CA TRP A 484 16.20 0.90 25.58
C TRP A 484 15.18 1.76 26.34
N SER A 485 14.91 2.94 25.79
CA SER A 485 13.79 3.81 26.16
C SER A 485 12.90 4.08 24.96
N PHE A 486 11.58 4.05 25.16
CA PHE A 486 10.53 4.12 24.14
C PHE A 486 9.65 5.33 24.42
N MET A 487 9.57 6.26 23.47
CA MET A 487 8.89 7.54 23.65
C MET A 487 7.87 7.75 22.52
N PRO A 488 6.56 7.71 22.81
CA PRO A 488 5.49 8.00 21.85
C PRO A 488 5.61 9.42 21.27
N VAL A 489 5.40 9.57 19.95
CA VAL A 489 5.43 10.87 19.25
C VAL A 489 4.01 11.42 19.15
N CYS A 490 3.82 12.67 19.59
CA CYS A 490 2.53 13.36 19.59
C CYS A 490 2.39 14.28 18.38
N LEU A 491 1.49 13.93 17.45
CA LEU A 491 1.06 14.81 16.38
C LEU A 491 -0.21 15.58 16.79
N ASN A 492 -1.13 14.88 17.47
CA ASN A 492 -2.36 15.39 18.05
C ASN A 492 -2.70 14.61 19.34
N ALA A 493 -3.79 14.98 20.02
CA ALA A 493 -4.23 14.31 21.25
C ALA A 493 -4.61 12.83 21.04
N GLU A 494 -4.99 12.43 19.82
CA GLU A 494 -5.31 11.04 19.47
C GLU A 494 -4.05 10.16 19.29
N SER A 495 -2.87 10.77 19.17
CA SER A 495 -1.63 10.05 18.84
C SER A 495 -1.19 9.09 19.94
N HIS A 496 -1.40 9.43 21.22
CA HIS A 496 -1.12 8.59 22.38
C HIS A 496 -1.89 9.08 23.62
N SER A 497 -2.20 8.20 24.57
CA SER A 497 -2.89 8.55 25.83
C SER A 497 -2.14 9.55 26.73
N LYS A 498 -0.84 9.75 26.49
CA LYS A 498 0.02 10.76 27.17
C LYS A 498 0.08 12.10 26.43
N CYS A 499 -0.49 12.25 25.24
CA CYS A 499 -0.40 13.47 24.43
C CYS A 499 -1.36 14.57 24.94
N ASN A 500 -0.86 15.46 25.80
CA ASN A 500 -1.60 16.63 26.28
C ASN A 500 -1.28 17.93 25.50
N TRP A 501 -0.82 17.80 24.26
CA TRP A 501 -0.64 18.89 23.29
C TRP A 501 -0.81 18.37 21.86
N THR A 502 -1.12 19.26 20.92
CA THR A 502 -0.97 19.00 19.48
C THR A 502 0.30 19.63 18.92
N LEU A 503 0.70 19.19 17.73
CA LEU A 503 1.80 19.78 16.99
C LEU A 503 1.52 21.24 16.59
N VAL A 504 0.25 21.59 16.33
CA VAL A 504 -0.18 22.98 16.07
C VAL A 504 0.00 23.87 17.30
N ASP A 505 -0.37 23.41 18.49
CA ASP A 505 -0.19 24.17 19.72
C ASP A 505 1.30 24.48 19.92
N LYS A 506 2.16 23.47 19.81
CA LYS A 506 3.62 23.62 19.97
C LYS A 506 4.28 24.46 18.88
N ILE A 507 3.71 24.54 17.67
CA ILE A 507 4.20 25.43 16.60
C ILE A 507 3.71 26.87 16.82
N THR A 508 2.45 27.07 17.21
CA THR A 508 1.89 28.41 17.45
C THR A 508 2.45 29.07 18.72
N GLU A 509 2.62 28.31 19.82
CA GLU A 509 3.39 28.72 21.01
C GLU A 509 4.80 29.19 20.64
N LYS A 510 5.51 28.43 19.80
CA LYS A 510 6.87 28.74 19.34
C LYS A 510 6.91 29.87 18.29
N SER A 511 5.79 30.27 17.66
CA SER A 511 5.86 31.11 16.44
C SER A 511 4.56 31.88 16.09
N ILE A 512 4.26 32.92 16.86
CA ILE A 512 3.59 34.13 16.32
C ILE A 512 4.59 35.28 16.11
N SER A 513 5.69 35.33 16.87
CA SER A 513 6.72 36.38 16.78
C SER A 513 7.85 36.12 15.78
N ASP A 514 8.12 34.86 15.43
CA ASP A 514 9.44 34.47 14.92
C ASP A 514 9.45 34.04 13.44
N VAL A 515 8.41 33.32 12.97
CA VAL A 515 8.30 32.89 11.55
C VAL A 515 8.29 34.09 10.59
N GLN A 516 7.74 35.24 10.99
CA GLN A 516 7.77 36.47 10.18
C GLN A 516 9.12 37.22 10.23
N LYS A 517 9.99 36.96 11.22
CA LYS A 517 11.28 37.68 11.39
C LYS A 517 12.46 37.00 10.70
N THR A 518 12.37 35.71 10.40
CA THR A 518 13.51 34.94 9.83
C THR A 518 13.78 35.15 8.34
N SER A 519 13.15 36.16 7.72
CA SER A 519 13.43 36.59 6.33
C SER A 519 14.73 37.39 6.17
N GLY A 520 15.36 37.87 7.26
CA GLY A 520 16.47 38.83 7.18
C GLY A 520 17.69 38.63 8.11
N GLN A 521 17.68 37.72 9.09
CA GLN A 521 18.80 37.58 10.04
C GLN A 521 19.24 36.12 10.29
N ARG A 522 20.55 35.88 10.12
CA ARG A 522 21.22 34.62 10.47
C ARG A 522 21.50 34.56 11.97
N ASN A 523 20.55 34.05 12.76
CA ASN A 523 20.81 33.75 14.17
C ASN A 523 21.81 32.59 14.29
N SER A 524 23.03 32.90 14.76
CA SER A 524 24.20 32.02 14.83
C SER A 524 24.13 30.99 15.97
N GLY A 525 23.00 30.28 16.08
CA GLY A 525 22.75 29.31 17.16
C GLY A 525 21.55 28.37 16.95
N LYS A 526 20.89 28.36 15.78
CA LYS A 526 19.85 27.36 15.50
C LYS A 526 20.47 25.97 15.32
N ARG A 527 20.01 25.00 16.12
CA ARG A 527 20.31 23.56 16.00
C ARG A 527 20.00 23.10 14.57
N SER A 528 20.96 22.47 13.89
CA SER A 528 20.79 22.01 12.51
C SER A 528 20.05 20.67 12.50
N TRP A 529 18.89 20.63 11.85
CA TRP A 529 18.08 19.41 11.74
C TRP A 529 18.36 18.66 10.43
N PRO A 530 18.43 17.32 10.45
CA PRO A 530 18.41 16.52 9.23
C PRO A 530 17.01 16.53 8.60
N THR A 531 16.95 16.43 7.27
CA THR A 531 15.69 16.48 6.50
C THR A 531 14.71 15.38 6.88
N SER A 532 15.18 14.13 6.97
CA SER A 532 14.36 13.02 7.46
C SER A 532 13.96 13.25 8.92
N GLY A 533 12.65 13.34 9.17
CA GLY A 533 12.02 13.67 10.45
C GLY A 533 11.76 15.16 10.69
N SER A 534 12.13 16.04 9.76
CA SER A 534 11.90 17.50 9.90
C SER A 534 10.43 17.87 9.72
N ILE A 535 10.00 18.90 10.45
CA ILE A 535 8.63 19.42 10.46
C ILE A 535 8.63 20.84 9.89
N PHE A 536 7.86 21.04 8.84
CA PHE A 536 7.67 22.31 8.15
C PHE A 536 6.25 22.82 8.34
N ALA A 537 6.07 24.12 8.53
CA ALA A 537 4.75 24.74 8.67
C ALA A 537 4.57 25.95 7.74
N GLY A 538 3.34 26.18 7.33
CA GLY A 538 2.91 27.35 6.54
C GLY A 538 1.46 27.72 6.88
N ILE A 539 1.01 28.89 6.42
CA ILE A 539 -0.34 29.41 6.72
C ILE A 539 -1.03 29.79 5.41
N LEU A 540 -2.27 29.30 5.24
CA LEU A 540 -3.21 29.75 4.22
C LEU A 540 -4.32 30.58 4.87
N ASN A 541 -4.54 31.80 4.40
CA ASN A 541 -5.67 32.63 4.84
C ASN A 541 -6.82 32.52 3.84
N ILE A 542 -8.01 32.10 4.29
CA ILE A 542 -9.22 32.02 3.47
C ILE A 542 -10.12 33.21 3.82
N GLU A 543 -10.31 34.13 2.88
CA GLU A 543 -10.88 35.46 3.16
C GLU A 543 -12.38 35.45 3.50
N SER A 544 -13.15 34.49 2.97
CA SER A 544 -14.61 34.44 3.13
C SER A 544 -15.18 33.03 3.00
N PHE A 545 -16.46 32.85 3.34
CA PHE A 545 -17.16 31.56 3.24
C PHE A 545 -17.35 31.11 1.78
N GLU A 546 -17.49 32.03 0.83
CA GLU A 546 -17.57 31.75 -0.60
C GLU A 546 -16.23 31.22 -1.16
N ARG A 547 -15.13 31.50 -0.47
CA ARG A 547 -13.78 30.97 -0.74
C ARG A 547 -13.48 29.68 0.03
N LEU A 548 -14.44 29.10 0.78
CA LEU A 548 -14.26 27.86 1.54
C LEU A 548 -14.74 26.65 0.71
N ALA A 549 -13.80 25.90 0.14
CA ALA A 549 -14.03 24.87 -0.86
C ALA A 549 -13.08 23.68 -0.68
N ASP A 550 -13.37 22.56 -1.34
CA ASP A 550 -12.51 21.38 -1.28
C ASP A 550 -11.24 21.64 -2.13
N THR A 551 -10.13 20.96 -1.82
CA THR A 551 -8.88 21.15 -2.56
C THR A 551 -7.99 19.89 -2.55
N PHE A 552 -6.92 19.91 -3.34
CA PHE A 552 -5.96 18.82 -3.47
C PHE A 552 -4.54 19.35 -3.32
N VAL A 553 -3.93 19.09 -2.15
CA VAL A 553 -2.58 19.58 -1.82
C VAL A 553 -1.52 18.77 -2.53
N GLN A 554 -0.59 19.43 -3.21
CA GLN A 554 0.61 18.82 -3.77
C GLN A 554 1.86 19.29 -2.99
N PRO A 555 2.54 18.41 -2.22
CA PRO A 555 3.77 18.74 -1.50
C PRO A 555 4.97 19.01 -2.43
N LEU A 556 5.00 20.19 -3.05
CA LEU A 556 6.06 20.59 -3.98
C LEU A 556 7.43 20.67 -3.28
N ASN A 557 8.44 20.08 -3.89
CA ASN A 557 9.81 19.90 -3.38
C ASN A 557 9.97 18.94 -2.19
N PHE A 558 8.90 18.30 -1.70
CA PHE A 558 8.95 17.26 -0.66
C PHE A 558 8.99 15.86 -1.29
N THR A 559 9.60 14.89 -0.62
CA THR A 559 9.74 13.52 -1.11
C THR A 559 8.67 12.59 -0.53
N ARG A 560 8.66 12.37 0.78
CA ARG A 560 7.78 11.37 1.42
C ARG A 560 7.45 11.77 2.85
N GLY A 561 6.18 11.69 3.24
CA GLY A 561 5.79 12.09 4.58
C GLY A 561 4.31 12.14 4.86
N VAL A 562 3.94 13.01 5.80
CA VAL A 562 2.57 13.18 6.32
C VAL A 562 2.16 14.66 6.22
N LEU A 563 0.92 14.90 5.77
CA LEU A 563 0.26 16.20 5.75
C LEU A 563 -0.71 16.31 6.93
N LEU A 564 -0.63 17.42 7.67
CA LEU A 564 -1.67 17.86 8.60
C LEU A 564 -2.23 19.21 8.14
N VAL A 565 -3.53 19.43 8.39
CA VAL A 565 -4.22 20.70 8.14
C VAL A 565 -5.03 21.04 9.38
N ASN A 566 -4.70 22.18 9.99
CA ASN A 566 -5.06 22.46 11.37
C ASN A 566 -4.68 21.25 12.26
N ASN A 567 -5.56 20.75 13.12
CA ASN A 567 -5.24 19.62 14.02
C ASN A 567 -5.44 18.24 13.37
N GLU A 568 -5.93 18.19 12.14
CA GLU A 568 -6.30 16.96 11.44
C GLU A 568 -5.10 16.36 10.71
N VAL A 569 -4.81 15.08 10.95
CA VAL A 569 -3.85 14.32 10.13
C VAL A 569 -4.56 13.91 8.85
N VAL A 570 -4.29 14.61 7.75
CA VAL A 570 -5.02 14.41 6.49
C VAL A 570 -4.59 13.10 5.84
N GLY A 571 -3.29 12.85 5.71
CA GLY A 571 -2.81 11.59 5.13
C GLY A 571 -1.34 11.62 4.73
N LYS A 572 -0.92 10.55 4.06
CA LYS A 572 0.45 10.30 3.61
C LYS A 572 0.67 10.80 2.18
N TYR A 573 1.90 11.22 1.88
CA TYR A 573 2.33 11.55 0.52
C TYR A 573 3.67 10.86 0.19
N ASN A 574 3.88 10.55 -1.08
CA ASN A 574 5.16 10.05 -1.59
C ASN A 574 5.34 10.42 -3.06
N GLN A 575 5.94 11.60 -3.30
CA GLN A 575 6.18 12.13 -4.66
C GLN A 575 7.20 11.28 -5.44
N ALA A 576 8.08 10.53 -4.76
CA ALA A 576 9.09 9.69 -5.42
C ALA A 576 8.55 8.35 -5.92
N LEU A 577 7.50 7.80 -5.31
CA LEU A 577 6.91 6.52 -5.71
C LEU A 577 5.58 6.67 -6.47
N GLY A 578 4.71 7.62 -6.12
CA GLY A 578 3.33 7.64 -6.60
C GLY A 578 2.55 6.36 -6.24
N PRO A 579 1.38 6.10 -6.84
CA PRO A 579 0.76 6.87 -7.92
C PRO A 579 0.11 8.17 -7.42
N GLN A 580 -0.29 8.22 -6.14
CA GLN A 580 -0.88 9.41 -5.52
C GLN A 580 0.15 10.55 -5.39
N LEU A 581 -0.02 11.62 -6.19
CA LEU A 581 0.80 12.83 -6.10
C LEU A 581 0.12 13.98 -5.34
N ARG A 582 -1.16 13.87 -4.99
CA ARG A 582 -1.91 14.89 -4.24
C ARG A 582 -2.72 14.27 -3.12
N VAL A 583 -2.88 15.01 -2.03
CA VAL A 583 -3.71 14.60 -0.88
C VAL A 583 -4.99 15.44 -0.90
N TYR A 584 -6.14 14.77 -0.87
CA TYR A 584 -7.45 15.44 -0.78
C TYR A 584 -7.60 16.15 0.57
N VAL A 585 -8.04 17.40 0.54
CA VAL A 585 -8.40 18.20 1.72
C VAL A 585 -9.84 18.67 1.55
N PRO A 586 -10.81 18.08 2.28
CA PRO A 586 -12.18 18.53 2.24
C PRO A 586 -12.31 19.90 2.93
N LYS A 587 -13.22 20.74 2.45
CA LYS A 587 -13.49 22.09 2.98
C LYS A 587 -13.79 22.12 4.48
N ASN A 588 -14.25 21.01 5.04
CA ASN A 588 -14.58 20.84 6.45
C ASN A 588 -13.32 20.75 7.37
N PHE A 589 -12.13 20.48 6.81
CA PHE A 589 -10.85 20.62 7.51
C PHE A 589 -10.29 22.05 7.43
N LEU A 590 -10.92 22.90 6.61
CA LEU A 590 -10.58 24.31 6.43
C LEU A 590 -11.59 25.20 7.18
N ARG A 591 -11.18 26.44 7.44
CA ARG A 591 -12.02 27.50 8.04
C ARG A 591 -11.75 28.84 7.37
N VAL A 592 -12.67 29.78 7.53
CA VAL A 592 -12.41 31.20 7.20
C VAL A 592 -11.34 31.74 8.16
N GLY A 593 -10.46 32.60 7.65
CA GLY A 593 -9.25 33.06 8.34
C GLY A 593 -8.07 32.10 8.17
N ALA A 594 -7.20 32.05 9.19
CA ALA A 594 -5.93 31.33 9.12
C ALA A 594 -6.07 29.81 9.31
N ASN A 595 -5.56 29.06 8.33
CA ASN A 595 -5.42 27.60 8.33
C ASN A 595 -3.94 27.26 8.38
N ILE A 596 -3.54 26.39 9.31
CA ILE A 596 -2.14 26.00 9.49
C ILE A 596 -1.91 24.69 8.74
N PHE A 597 -0.97 24.68 7.80
CA PHE A 597 -0.57 23.49 7.05
C PHE A 597 0.77 23.02 7.60
N ILE A 598 0.90 21.72 7.86
CA ILE A 598 2.14 21.12 8.37
C ILE A 598 2.52 19.95 7.47
N LEU A 599 3.77 19.95 7.01
CA LEU A 599 4.38 18.82 6.30
C LEU A 599 5.50 18.25 7.17
N ILE A 600 5.37 16.98 7.49
CA ILE A 600 6.44 16.16 8.05
C ILE A 600 7.16 15.53 6.86
N GLU A 601 8.46 15.73 6.71
CA GLU A 601 9.30 15.07 5.70
C GLU A 601 10.08 13.92 6.35
N LEU A 602 10.18 12.78 5.67
CA LEU A 602 10.75 11.54 6.20
C LEU A 602 11.94 11.03 5.37
N ASP A 603 12.17 11.57 4.18
CA ASP A 603 13.25 11.17 3.27
C ASP A 603 14.17 12.37 2.97
N SER A 604 13.75 13.26 2.08
CA SER A 604 14.61 14.26 1.44
C SER A 604 13.81 15.42 0.83
N LEU A 605 14.49 16.50 0.44
CA LEU A 605 13.88 17.60 -0.34
C LEU A 605 14.45 17.61 -1.76
N TRP A 606 13.59 17.83 -2.75
CA TRP A 606 13.99 18.03 -4.13
C TRP A 606 14.53 19.46 -4.28
N LEU A 607 15.86 19.60 -4.25
CA LEU A 607 16.52 20.89 -4.46
C LEU A 607 16.32 21.35 -5.90
N ASN A 608 15.48 22.37 -6.06
CA ASN A 608 14.98 22.89 -7.34
C ASN A 608 16.08 23.54 -8.22
N GLU A 609 17.31 23.68 -7.68
CA GLU A 609 18.50 24.22 -8.37
C GLU A 609 18.90 23.40 -9.62
N THR A 610 18.54 22.12 -9.69
CA THR A 610 18.78 21.29 -10.88
C THR A 610 17.66 21.35 -11.93
N MET A 611 16.49 21.92 -11.61
CA MET A 611 15.33 21.91 -12.51
C MET A 611 15.21 23.14 -13.42
N THR A 612 15.93 24.22 -13.12
CA THR A 612 15.97 25.48 -13.90
C THR A 612 16.97 25.48 -15.06
N SER A 613 18.00 24.62 -15.03
CA SER A 613 19.05 24.54 -16.06
C SER A 613 18.89 23.39 -17.06
N VAL A 614 18.19 22.31 -16.68
CA VAL A 614 18.06 21.10 -17.52
C VAL A 614 17.06 21.31 -18.67
N ASN A 615 17.61 21.62 -19.85
CA ASN A 615 16.90 21.85 -21.10
C ASN A 615 15.92 20.69 -21.44
N SER A 616 14.77 21.02 -22.07
CA SER A 616 13.66 20.09 -22.31
C SER A 616 14.01 18.83 -23.12
N ALA A 617 15.10 18.86 -23.89
CA ALA A 617 15.65 17.68 -24.56
C ALA A 617 16.17 16.64 -23.56
N LEU A 618 16.90 17.06 -22.52
CA LEU A 618 17.41 16.14 -21.49
C LEU A 618 16.28 15.54 -20.65
N LYS A 619 15.20 16.30 -20.37
CA LYS A 619 14.01 15.74 -19.69
C LYS A 619 13.37 14.62 -20.52
N ARG A 620 13.30 14.76 -21.86
CA ARG A 620 12.85 13.69 -22.77
C ARG A 620 13.84 12.52 -22.84
N VAL A 621 15.15 12.78 -22.91
CA VAL A 621 16.18 11.72 -22.95
C VAL A 621 16.17 10.90 -21.66
N TRP A 622 16.11 11.54 -20.49
CA TRP A 622 16.08 10.84 -19.20
C TRP A 622 14.82 9.98 -19.07
N TYR A 623 13.63 10.56 -19.32
CA TYR A 623 12.36 9.83 -19.28
C TYR A 623 12.30 8.68 -20.30
N SER A 624 12.85 8.88 -21.50
CA SER A 624 13.01 7.82 -22.51
C SER A 624 14.03 6.77 -22.11
N LEU A 625 15.11 7.10 -21.39
CA LEU A 625 16.05 6.11 -20.85
C LEU A 625 15.42 5.29 -19.72
N THR A 626 14.71 5.91 -18.77
CA THR A 626 13.98 5.17 -17.72
C THR A 626 12.96 4.23 -18.36
N LYS A 627 12.20 4.73 -19.35
CA LYS A 627 11.21 3.94 -20.11
C LYS A 627 11.86 2.86 -20.97
N PHE A 628 13.02 3.10 -21.59
CA PHE A 628 13.77 2.11 -22.37
C PHE A 628 14.36 1.03 -21.48
N ILE A 629 14.93 1.37 -20.31
CA ILE A 629 15.41 0.38 -19.34
C ILE A 629 14.24 -0.48 -18.83
N PHE A 630 13.08 0.12 -18.58
CA PHE A 630 11.88 -0.62 -18.18
C PHE A 630 11.35 -1.54 -19.31
N LEU A 631 11.32 -1.06 -20.56
CA LEU A 631 10.89 -1.84 -21.73
C LEU A 631 11.89 -2.93 -22.13
N TYR A 632 13.20 -2.68 -22.03
CA TYR A 632 14.24 -3.66 -22.35
C TYR A 632 14.21 -4.84 -21.38
N ASN A 633 14.00 -4.59 -20.08
CA ASN A 633 13.75 -5.67 -19.11
C ASN A 633 12.47 -6.46 -19.44
N ARG A 634 11.42 -5.79 -19.94
CA ARG A 634 10.18 -6.43 -20.40
C ARG A 634 10.39 -7.30 -21.65
N GLU A 635 11.12 -6.82 -22.66
CA GLU A 635 11.41 -7.59 -23.87
C GLU A 635 12.39 -8.75 -23.62
N ALA A 636 13.40 -8.56 -22.76
CA ALA A 636 14.30 -9.65 -22.33
C ALA A 636 13.53 -10.80 -21.66
N SER A 637 12.47 -10.49 -20.89
CA SER A 637 11.58 -11.51 -20.33
C SER A 637 10.61 -12.15 -21.35
N LEU A 638 10.25 -11.45 -22.43
CA LEU A 638 9.39 -11.98 -23.50
C LEU A 638 10.16 -12.86 -24.51
N PHE A 639 11.43 -12.54 -24.79
CA PHE A 639 12.29 -13.36 -25.66
C PHE A 639 12.60 -14.73 -25.06
N ASN A 640 12.54 -14.88 -23.73
CA ASN A 640 12.68 -16.16 -23.04
C ASN A 640 11.40 -17.03 -23.06
N LEU A 641 10.31 -16.55 -23.69
CA LEU A 641 8.99 -17.21 -23.74
C LEU A 641 8.47 -17.46 -25.16
N SER A 642 9.23 -17.13 -26.21
CA SER A 642 8.76 -17.11 -27.60
C SER A 642 9.60 -17.95 -28.58
N ALA A 643 10.63 -18.67 -28.09
CA ALA A 643 11.70 -19.24 -28.92
C ALA A 643 11.77 -20.78 -28.98
N LEU A 644 10.64 -21.52 -29.03
CA LEU A 644 10.60 -22.92 -29.55
C LEU A 644 9.17 -23.50 -29.78
N VAL A 645 8.30 -22.81 -30.52
CA VAL A 645 7.07 -23.42 -31.08
C VAL A 645 6.89 -23.06 -32.56
N THR A 646 7.58 -23.81 -33.44
CA THR A 646 7.29 -23.85 -34.88
C THR A 646 7.07 -25.30 -35.31
N LYS A 647 6.00 -25.53 -36.08
CA LYS A 647 5.51 -26.87 -36.44
C LYS A 647 6.47 -27.58 -37.41
N THR A 648 6.81 -28.82 -37.12
CA THR A 648 6.92 -29.87 -38.16
C THR A 648 5.68 -30.76 -38.07
N GLY A 649 5.06 -31.07 -39.20
CA GLY A 649 3.77 -31.77 -39.25
C GLY A 649 3.90 -33.28 -39.45
N SER A 650 2.83 -34.01 -39.10
CA SER A 650 2.30 -35.21 -39.79
C SER A 650 3.34 -36.12 -40.47
N ASN A 651 3.63 -37.31 -39.94
CA ASN A 651 2.72 -38.46 -40.11
C ASN A 651 3.03 -39.63 -39.15
N HIS A 652 2.02 -40.45 -38.86
CA HIS A 652 2.18 -41.81 -38.36
C HIS A 652 2.14 -42.82 -39.50
N HIS A 653 3.04 -43.80 -39.51
CA HIS A 653 2.76 -45.19 -39.91
C HIS A 653 3.94 -46.12 -39.56
N ALA A 654 3.67 -47.18 -38.78
CA ALA A 654 4.45 -48.43 -38.66
C ALA A 654 5.95 -48.35 -38.24
N SER A 655 6.56 -49.39 -37.65
CA SER A 655 6.09 -50.54 -36.84
C SER A 655 7.30 -51.17 -36.11
N ASN A 656 7.05 -52.04 -35.12
CA ASN A 656 7.92 -53.10 -34.57
C ASN A 656 9.38 -52.76 -34.15
N GLY A 657 9.75 -52.98 -32.88
CA GLY A 657 11.18 -52.99 -32.48
C GLY A 657 11.49 -53.04 -30.97
N VAL A 658 11.66 -54.25 -30.43
CA VAL A 658 12.23 -54.58 -29.10
C VAL A 658 13.37 -55.58 -29.40
N PRO A 659 14.60 -55.52 -28.82
CA PRO A 659 14.88 -55.27 -27.39
C PRO A 659 16.18 -54.50 -27.00
N ASN A 660 16.41 -54.45 -25.67
CA ASN A 660 17.70 -54.51 -24.95
C ASN A 660 18.59 -53.27 -24.70
N ASN A 661 18.70 -52.94 -23.41
CA ASN A 661 19.93 -52.73 -22.62
C ASN A 661 21.12 -51.98 -23.26
N LYS A 662 21.30 -50.72 -22.83
CA LYS A 662 22.36 -50.38 -21.86
C LYS A 662 22.10 -49.03 -21.18
N THR A 663 22.25 -49.00 -19.85
CA THR A 663 22.26 -47.77 -19.07
C THR A 663 23.63 -47.10 -19.15
N SER A 664 23.71 -45.94 -19.82
CA SER A 664 24.86 -45.03 -19.75
C SER A 664 24.36 -43.61 -19.45
N SER A 665 24.30 -43.27 -18.16
CA SER A 665 23.85 -41.96 -17.68
C SER A 665 24.88 -40.87 -17.95
N VAL A 666 24.74 -40.16 -19.08
CA VAL A 666 25.50 -38.94 -19.36
C VAL A 666 24.77 -37.75 -18.73
N TYR A 667 25.21 -37.33 -17.55
CA TYR A 667 24.77 -36.08 -16.93
C TYR A 667 25.39 -34.89 -17.67
N TYR A 668 24.55 -34.00 -18.20
CA TYR A 668 24.95 -32.65 -18.60
C TYR A 668 24.60 -31.65 -17.50
N GLU A 669 25.52 -31.39 -16.57
CA GLU A 669 25.44 -30.19 -15.72
C GLU A 669 25.58 -28.94 -16.60
N CYS A 670 24.50 -28.18 -16.78
CA CYS A 670 24.55 -26.90 -17.50
C CYS A 670 24.80 -25.72 -16.54
N LYS A 671 25.97 -25.73 -15.86
CA LYS A 671 26.41 -24.58 -15.04
C LYS A 671 26.78 -23.40 -15.96
N ARG A 672 25.89 -22.40 -16.06
CA ARG A 672 26.14 -21.14 -16.77
C ARG A 672 26.51 -20.03 -15.78
N GLN A 673 27.82 -19.79 -15.60
CA GLN A 673 28.28 -18.53 -15.02
C GLN A 673 28.20 -17.41 -16.07
N ILE A 674 27.60 -16.27 -15.70
CA ILE A 674 27.64 -15.04 -16.51
C ILE A 674 28.80 -14.18 -16.00
N THR A 675 29.88 -14.11 -16.79
CA THR A 675 31.07 -13.32 -16.46
C THR A 675 31.12 -12.05 -17.28
N LEU A 676 30.73 -10.92 -16.68
CA LEU A 676 30.91 -9.59 -17.26
C LEU A 676 32.37 -9.13 -17.03
N ARG A 677 33.14 -9.00 -18.11
CA ARG A 677 34.50 -8.43 -18.09
C ARG A 677 34.48 -6.99 -18.58
N ILE A 678 34.91 -6.07 -17.71
CA ILE A 678 35.27 -4.69 -18.04
C ILE A 678 36.78 -4.57 -17.79
N PRO A 679 37.57 -3.92 -18.65
CA PRO A 679 39.00 -3.72 -18.37
C PRO A 679 39.21 -3.03 -17.01
N GLY A 680 39.83 -3.73 -16.06
CA GLY A 680 40.04 -3.27 -14.68
C GLY A 680 39.18 -3.93 -13.62
N TYR A 681 38.01 -4.51 -13.96
CA TYR A 681 37.08 -5.09 -12.98
C TYR A 681 36.50 -6.45 -13.41
N SER A 682 36.29 -7.33 -12.43
CA SER A 682 35.61 -8.61 -12.61
C SER A 682 34.57 -8.80 -11.51
N PHE A 683 33.31 -8.95 -11.90
CA PHE A 683 32.20 -9.21 -10.98
C PHE A 683 31.76 -10.67 -11.09
N PHE A 684 31.57 -11.32 -9.94
CA PHE A 684 31.05 -12.68 -9.86
C PHE A 684 29.60 -12.65 -9.41
N PHE A 685 28.71 -13.24 -10.22
CA PHE A 685 27.34 -13.53 -9.82
C PHE A 685 27.22 -15.04 -9.57
N ALA A 686 26.69 -15.41 -8.41
CA ALA A 686 26.32 -16.77 -8.07
C ALA A 686 24.83 -16.79 -7.75
N GLU A 687 24.07 -17.65 -8.43
CA GLU A 687 22.69 -17.95 -8.07
C GLU A 687 22.69 -18.90 -6.87
N ASN A 688 22.00 -18.51 -5.79
CA ASN A 688 21.79 -19.40 -4.65
C ASN A 688 20.74 -20.46 -5.02
N ALA A 689 21.19 -21.63 -5.43
CA ALA A 689 20.32 -22.79 -5.57
C ALA A 689 19.78 -23.21 -4.20
N ILE A 690 18.45 -23.25 -4.04
CA ILE A 690 17.81 -23.91 -2.91
C ILE A 690 17.80 -25.42 -3.22
N SER A 691 18.73 -26.15 -2.63
CA SER A 691 18.66 -27.61 -2.58
C SER A 691 17.77 -28.05 -1.42
N ILE A 692 16.59 -28.60 -1.74
CA ILE A 692 15.86 -29.43 -0.77
C ILE A 692 16.52 -30.80 -0.77
N ILE A 693 17.19 -31.13 0.33
CA ILE A 693 17.62 -32.50 0.63
C ILE A 693 16.71 -32.98 1.78
N ASP A 694 15.71 -33.79 1.43
CA ASP A 694 15.12 -34.72 2.39
C ASP A 694 16.09 -35.89 2.57
N ASP A 695 16.54 -36.13 3.80
CA ASP A 695 17.25 -37.37 4.17
C ASP A 695 16.58 -37.98 5.41
N ALA A 696 15.42 -38.59 5.17
CA ALA A 696 14.60 -39.23 6.19
C ALA A 696 15.13 -40.63 6.54
N SER A 697 16.06 -40.69 7.49
CA SER A 697 16.62 -41.95 8.00
C SER A 697 15.85 -42.49 9.21
N LEU A 698 14.86 -43.37 8.97
CA LEU A 698 14.53 -44.57 9.78
C LEU A 698 13.41 -45.40 9.07
N PRO A 699 13.37 -46.75 9.16
CA PRO A 699 12.62 -47.59 8.21
C PRO A 699 11.32 -48.25 8.72
N ASN A 700 10.53 -48.78 7.77
CA ASN A 700 9.33 -49.63 7.90
C ASN A 700 8.01 -48.90 8.26
N ARG A 701 6.82 -49.30 7.77
CA ARG A 701 6.41 -50.54 7.04
C ARG A 701 5.15 -50.32 6.16
N SER A 702 4.96 -51.21 5.16
CA SER A 702 3.68 -51.61 4.51
C SER A 702 2.75 -50.56 3.84
N ALA A 703 2.88 -50.45 2.51
CA ALA A 703 1.84 -50.55 1.47
C ALA A 703 0.35 -50.21 1.76
N ASN A 704 -0.22 -49.34 0.91
CA ASN A 704 -1.01 -49.81 -0.24
C ASN A 704 -1.20 -48.71 -1.32
N ALA A 705 -1.69 -49.09 -2.50
CA ALA A 705 -1.79 -48.22 -3.68
C ALA A 705 -3.22 -47.71 -3.95
N VAL A 706 -3.34 -46.60 -4.70
CA VAL A 706 -4.24 -46.42 -5.86
C VAL A 706 -3.80 -45.19 -6.66
N SER A 707 -4.03 -45.20 -7.97
CA SER A 707 -3.57 -44.17 -8.91
C SER A 707 -4.54 -43.00 -9.09
N GLN A 708 -4.01 -41.78 -9.26
CA GLN A 708 -4.67 -40.72 -10.03
C GLN A 708 -3.71 -40.06 -11.03
N ARG A 709 -4.22 -39.69 -12.21
CA ARG A 709 -3.51 -38.89 -13.22
C ARG A 709 -3.88 -37.42 -13.02
N SER A 710 -2.96 -36.59 -12.55
CA SER A 710 -3.18 -35.16 -12.42
C SER A 710 -3.04 -34.45 -13.77
N VAL A 711 -4.16 -34.07 -14.38
CA VAL A 711 -4.18 -33.10 -15.50
C VAL A 711 -4.18 -31.70 -14.90
N PHE A 712 -3.01 -31.08 -14.84
CA PHE A 712 -2.89 -29.69 -14.39
C PHE A 712 -3.41 -28.74 -15.48
N ARG A 713 -4.52 -28.05 -15.21
CA ARG A 713 -4.86 -26.79 -15.89
C ARG A 713 -4.32 -25.62 -15.06
N VAL A 714 -3.96 -24.55 -15.75
CA VAL A 714 -3.47 -23.31 -15.14
C VAL A 714 -4.63 -22.60 -14.45
N ALA A 715 -4.39 -22.14 -13.22
CA ALA A 715 -5.20 -21.10 -12.58
C ALA A 715 -4.50 -19.75 -12.79
N ASP A 716 -5.25 -18.70 -13.08
CA ASP A 716 -4.70 -17.38 -13.39
C ASP A 716 -4.12 -16.71 -12.14
N TYR A 717 -2.79 -16.56 -12.10
CA TYR A 717 -2.06 -15.77 -11.10
C TYR A 717 -1.28 -14.65 -11.81
N PRO A 718 -1.35 -13.39 -11.33
CA PRO A 718 -0.48 -12.33 -11.83
C PRO A 718 1.00 -12.62 -11.53
N THR A 719 1.85 -12.71 -12.56
CA THR A 719 3.27 -13.06 -12.41
C THR A 719 4.10 -11.89 -11.89
N ILE A 720 4.78 -12.05 -10.75
CA ILE A 720 5.48 -10.98 -10.00
C ILE A 720 7.00 -11.07 -10.22
N TRP A 721 7.66 -10.01 -10.74
CA TRP A 721 9.14 -9.87 -10.74
C TRP A 721 9.62 -8.39 -10.62
N MET A 722 10.92 -8.20 -10.38
CA MET A 722 11.48 -7.10 -9.56
C MET A 722 11.88 -5.79 -10.29
N PRO A 723 11.51 -4.61 -9.75
CA PRO A 723 12.12 -3.32 -10.12
C PRO A 723 13.36 -2.91 -9.30
N GLN A 724 13.52 -3.46 -8.08
CA GLN A 724 14.38 -2.90 -7.02
C GLN A 724 15.90 -2.86 -7.32
N VAL A 725 16.38 -3.61 -8.32
CA VAL A 725 17.79 -3.58 -8.74
C VAL A 725 18.19 -2.22 -9.33
N SER A 726 17.27 -1.55 -10.03
CA SER A 726 17.53 -0.27 -10.70
C SER A 726 17.93 0.85 -9.73
N ALA A 727 17.21 0.96 -8.61
CA ALA A 727 17.47 1.97 -7.58
C ALA A 727 18.87 1.82 -6.95
N ARG A 728 19.35 0.59 -6.76
CA ARG A 728 20.70 0.32 -6.21
C ARG A 728 21.81 0.77 -7.15
N ILE A 729 21.64 0.61 -8.47
CA ILE A 729 22.61 1.09 -9.47
C ILE A 729 22.66 2.63 -9.45
N SER A 730 21.50 3.30 -9.40
CA SER A 730 21.47 4.76 -9.33
C SER A 730 22.15 5.30 -8.07
N ASN A 731 21.91 4.70 -6.91
CA ASN A 731 22.50 5.16 -5.64
C ASN A 731 24.02 4.93 -5.57
N LEU A 732 24.53 3.85 -6.17
CA LEU A 732 25.98 3.61 -6.26
C LEU A 732 26.69 4.69 -7.10
N ILE A 733 26.12 5.05 -8.26
CA ILE A 733 26.69 6.08 -9.14
C ILE A 733 26.68 7.46 -8.44
N THR A 734 25.63 7.79 -7.70
CA THR A 734 25.56 9.04 -6.93
C THR A 734 26.59 9.10 -5.80
N LEU A 735 26.93 7.96 -5.18
CA LEU A 735 27.90 7.88 -4.09
C LEU A 735 29.34 8.12 -4.55
N GLU A 736 29.75 7.55 -5.70
CA GLU A 736 31.09 7.79 -6.27
C GLU A 736 31.28 9.25 -6.69
N ILE A 737 30.26 9.88 -7.27
CA ILE A 737 30.31 11.30 -7.69
C ILE A 737 30.50 12.26 -6.51
N GLN A 738 30.11 11.89 -5.29
CA GLN A 738 30.30 12.71 -4.09
C GLN A 738 31.65 12.50 -3.36
N HIS A 739 32.37 11.39 -3.61
CA HIS A 739 33.55 11.00 -2.81
C HIS A 739 34.85 11.01 -3.61
N GLY A 740 35.15 12.15 -4.24
CA GLY A 740 36.40 12.40 -4.95
C GLY A 740 37.64 12.56 -4.05
N MET A 741 37.94 11.59 -3.18
CA MET A 741 39.24 11.45 -2.48
C MET A 741 39.42 10.03 -1.90
N LEU A 742 40.26 9.21 -2.55
CA LEU A 742 41.01 8.12 -1.90
C LEU A 742 42.44 8.09 -2.45
N SER A 743 43.42 7.92 -1.57
CA SER A 743 44.84 8.10 -1.86
C SER A 743 45.54 6.83 -2.36
N HIS A 744 46.68 7.01 -3.03
CA HIS A 744 47.62 5.92 -3.33
C HIS A 744 48.01 5.15 -2.05
N ALA A 745 47.76 3.82 -2.01
CA ALA A 745 48.64 2.79 -1.42
C ALA A 745 48.04 1.35 -1.43
N PHE A 746 47.51 0.83 -2.55
CA PHE A 746 47.01 -0.57 -2.57
C PHE A 746 47.07 -1.33 -3.93
N PHE A 747 48.11 -1.10 -4.75
CA PHE A 747 48.31 -1.85 -6.00
C PHE A 747 49.79 -2.17 -6.30
N GLU A 748 50.46 -2.84 -5.35
CA GLU A 748 51.65 -3.64 -5.65
C GLU A 748 51.53 -5.05 -5.04
N SER A 749 52.31 -5.99 -5.59
CA SER A 749 52.18 -7.45 -5.44
C SER A 749 50.93 -8.07 -6.10
N SER A 750 51.00 -9.39 -6.35
CA SER A 750 49.87 -10.23 -6.81
C SER A 750 49.28 -9.94 -8.20
N TYR A 751 50.09 -10.01 -9.27
CA TYR A 751 49.74 -10.78 -10.49
C TYR A 751 50.96 -10.98 -11.42
N ARG A 752 51.84 -11.93 -11.07
CA ARG A 752 52.75 -12.58 -12.03
C ARG A 752 52.15 -13.93 -12.47
N THR A 753 52.61 -14.41 -13.62
CA THR A 753 52.31 -15.72 -14.26
C THR A 753 50.96 -15.87 -14.98
N ALA A 754 50.92 -16.86 -15.89
CA ALA A 754 49.78 -17.34 -16.69
C ALA A 754 49.25 -16.43 -17.83
N ILE A 755 50.04 -16.29 -18.90
CA ILE A 755 49.51 -16.20 -20.29
C ILE A 755 49.94 -17.45 -21.04
N PRO A 756 49.00 -18.13 -21.73
CA PRO A 756 49.31 -18.63 -23.07
C PRO A 756 48.20 -18.32 -24.08
N ARG A 757 48.58 -17.60 -25.15
CA ARG A 757 48.07 -17.66 -26.54
C ARG A 757 46.56 -17.89 -26.76
N TYR A 758 45.87 -16.89 -27.34
CA TYR A 758 45.17 -17.05 -28.64
C TYR A 758 44.85 -15.68 -29.26
N VAL A 759 44.32 -15.69 -30.50
CA VAL A 759 43.83 -14.55 -31.30
C VAL A 759 44.91 -13.59 -31.86
N LYS A 760 45.26 -13.82 -33.14
CA LYS A 760 45.75 -12.77 -34.06
C LYS A 760 44.59 -11.81 -34.43
N TYR A 761 44.96 -10.64 -34.97
CA TYR A 761 44.09 -9.62 -35.57
C TYR A 761 43.23 -8.77 -34.61
N LEU A 762 43.72 -7.56 -34.34
CA LEU A 762 43.08 -6.27 -34.67
C LEU A 762 44.20 -5.20 -34.69
N PRO A 763 44.05 -4.07 -35.42
CA PRO A 763 45.14 -3.12 -35.65
C PRO A 763 45.40 -2.20 -34.45
N ARG A 764 46.60 -1.61 -34.39
CA ARG A 764 46.91 -0.52 -33.46
C ARG A 764 45.98 0.67 -33.71
N VAL A 765 45.46 1.25 -32.63
CA VAL A 765 45.07 2.66 -32.57
C VAL A 765 45.90 3.27 -31.45
N GLU A 766 46.68 4.30 -31.75
CA GLU A 766 47.58 4.92 -30.78
C GLU A 766 46.80 5.94 -29.93
N LEU A 767 46.76 5.70 -28.62
CA LEU A 767 46.21 6.66 -27.66
C LEU A 767 47.27 7.71 -27.34
N PHE A 768 47.12 8.91 -27.92
CA PHE A 768 47.86 10.08 -27.46
C PHE A 768 47.45 10.41 -26.01
N GLY A 769 48.43 10.40 -25.11
CA GLY A 769 48.22 10.81 -23.73
C GLY A 769 48.09 12.33 -23.60
N LEU A 770 47.17 12.79 -22.76
CA LEU A 770 47.05 14.19 -22.32
C LEU A 770 46.99 14.22 -20.79
N ASN A 771 47.78 15.11 -20.18
CA ASN A 771 47.86 15.22 -18.72
C ASN A 771 46.64 15.93 -18.14
N TYR A 772 46.14 15.42 -17.02
CA TYR A 772 44.83 15.76 -16.46
C TYR A 772 44.81 16.98 -15.51
N TYR A 773 45.68 17.98 -15.73
CA TYR A 773 45.94 19.06 -14.76
C TYR A 773 45.56 20.50 -15.16
N GLU A 774 45.04 20.73 -16.38
CA GLU A 774 44.66 22.08 -16.86
C GLU A 774 43.26 22.10 -17.51
N LEU A 775 42.21 21.74 -16.76
CA LEU A 775 40.83 21.66 -17.30
C LEU A 775 39.75 22.44 -16.53
N PHE A 776 40.08 23.17 -15.46
CA PHE A 776 39.12 23.98 -14.69
C PHE A 776 39.32 25.49 -14.91
N SER A 777 39.14 25.98 -16.15
CA SER A 777 39.24 27.41 -16.46
C SER A 777 38.48 27.94 -17.69
N ASP A 778 37.80 27.10 -18.49
CA ASP A 778 37.12 27.54 -19.74
C ASP A 778 35.75 26.86 -19.98
N PRO A 779 34.62 27.60 -19.87
CA PRO A 779 33.27 27.10 -20.19
C PRO A 779 33.05 26.65 -21.65
N GLY A 780 33.97 26.98 -22.57
CA GLY A 780 33.86 26.61 -23.98
C GLY A 780 34.00 25.10 -24.24
N ARG A 781 34.72 24.36 -23.39
CA ARG A 781 35.16 22.98 -23.68
C ARG A 781 34.19 21.87 -23.24
N GLU A 782 33.30 22.10 -22.27
CA GLU A 782 32.34 21.08 -21.80
C GLU A 782 31.49 20.50 -22.94
N LYS A 783 31.10 21.36 -23.89
CA LYS A 783 30.29 20.97 -25.06
C LYS A 783 30.96 19.89 -25.91
N PHE A 784 32.28 19.91 -26.07
CA PHE A 784 32.98 18.92 -26.91
C PHE A 784 32.98 17.53 -26.27
N VAL A 785 33.28 17.43 -24.98
CA VAL A 785 33.33 16.15 -24.25
C VAL A 785 31.96 15.46 -24.25
N ILE A 786 30.88 16.23 -24.05
CA ILE A 786 29.50 15.73 -24.11
C ILE A 786 29.16 15.24 -25.53
N PHE A 787 29.53 15.98 -26.58
CA PHE A 787 29.25 15.59 -27.96
C PHE A 787 29.96 14.29 -28.38
N ASP A 788 31.20 14.06 -27.95
CA ASP A 788 31.92 12.83 -28.30
C ASP A 788 31.47 11.61 -27.48
N HIS A 789 31.03 11.78 -26.23
CA HIS A 789 30.33 10.71 -25.50
C HIS A 789 28.97 10.34 -26.15
N ILE A 790 28.20 11.34 -26.63
CA ILE A 790 26.97 11.08 -27.39
C ILE A 790 27.28 10.35 -28.71
N ARG A 791 28.32 10.76 -29.45
CA ARG A 791 28.78 10.05 -30.66
C ARG A 791 29.21 8.61 -30.37
N PHE A 792 29.87 8.36 -29.24
CA PHE A 792 30.25 7.01 -28.82
C PHE A 792 29.00 6.14 -28.57
N LEU A 793 28.05 6.63 -27.76
CA LEU A 793 26.77 5.97 -27.51
C LEU A 793 25.99 5.68 -28.80
N VAL A 794 25.87 6.66 -29.70
CA VAL A 794 25.18 6.50 -30.99
C VAL A 794 25.88 5.46 -31.87
N ARG A 795 27.22 5.46 -31.95
CA ARG A 795 27.99 4.44 -32.71
C ARG A 795 27.86 3.05 -32.11
N THR A 796 27.84 2.93 -30.78
CA THR A 796 27.63 1.65 -30.10
C THR A 796 26.21 1.12 -30.34
N LEU A 797 25.20 1.99 -30.30
CA LEU A 797 23.81 1.64 -30.66
C LEU A 797 23.69 1.22 -32.13
N ASP A 798 24.30 1.95 -33.07
CA ASP A 798 24.24 1.61 -34.50
C ASP A 798 24.95 0.27 -34.80
N HIS A 799 26.07 -0.02 -34.10
CA HIS A 799 26.77 -1.31 -34.18
C HIS A 799 26.00 -2.47 -33.55
N ILE A 800 25.30 -2.23 -32.44
CA ILE A 800 24.41 -3.21 -31.82
C ILE A 800 23.25 -3.52 -32.76
N MET A 801 22.52 -2.49 -33.21
CA MET A 801 21.37 -2.62 -34.11
C MET A 801 21.73 -3.32 -35.43
N SER A 802 22.91 -3.03 -36.00
CA SER A 802 23.38 -3.72 -37.23
C SER A 802 23.60 -5.22 -37.05
N ARG A 803 23.77 -5.72 -35.82
CA ARG A 803 23.89 -7.16 -35.52
C ARG A 803 22.56 -7.85 -35.23
N ILE A 804 21.46 -7.10 -35.00
CA ILE A 804 20.12 -7.67 -34.73
C ILE A 804 19.23 -7.67 -36.00
N GLY A 805 19.75 -7.24 -37.15
CA GLY A 805 19.08 -7.38 -38.46
C GLY A 805 17.87 -6.46 -38.70
N VAL A 806 17.62 -5.48 -37.82
CA VAL A 806 16.50 -4.53 -37.95
C VAL A 806 16.76 -3.57 -39.12
N SER A 807 15.88 -3.59 -40.14
CA SER A 807 15.98 -2.68 -41.28
C SER A 807 15.56 -1.25 -40.91
N LYS A 808 16.22 -0.24 -41.50
CA LYS A 808 16.11 1.15 -41.04
C LYS A 808 14.90 1.87 -41.65
N SER A 809 13.95 2.28 -40.80
CA SER A 809 13.19 3.52 -41.02
C SER A 809 13.97 4.68 -40.40
N LYS A 810 14.23 5.73 -41.18
CA LYS A 810 15.20 6.79 -40.84
C LYS A 810 14.58 8.08 -40.26
N SER A 811 13.29 8.08 -39.96
CA SER A 811 12.49 9.29 -39.68
C SER A 811 12.17 9.56 -38.20
N HIS A 812 12.63 8.71 -37.26
CA HIS A 812 12.31 8.79 -35.82
C HIS A 812 13.56 8.59 -34.92
N ILE A 813 14.71 9.10 -35.36
CA ILE A 813 15.93 9.34 -34.56
C ILE A 813 16.35 10.79 -34.79
#